data_AF-A0A7J7CLQ1-F1
#
_entry.id   AF-A0A7J7CLQ1-F1
#
_cell.length_a   1.000
_cell.length_b   1.000
_cell.length_c   1.000
_cell.angle_alpha   90.00
_cell.angle_beta   90.00
_cell.angle_gamma   90.00
#
_symmetry.space_group_name_H-M   'P 1'
#
loop_
_entity.id
_entity.type
_entity.pdbx_description
1 polymer ?
#
loop_
_entity_poly.entity_id
_entity_poly.type
_entity_poly.pdbx_seq_one_letter_code
_entity_poly.pdbx_strand_id
1 'polypeptide(L)'
;MGFRYGSLVEDYHTGYKLHCQGWKSILCNPDRAAFYGDAPISLIDSLNQNKRWAIGLLEVAFSKYSPITYGAQVMGPLMGLAYSHNGFWSTWSVPITTYAFLPQLTLLNGVSILPKLRVSATMTNAPMVLTNDCDMYSNDPQTPLRALCYLLDPRMIDSQLGFIQFPQRFKGINKDDIYGCEHKRLYHINMIGMDGLRGPNFLGSGGFFFRRALFGGPSTFVSPEISELCPTHVVDKPIQSQEILALAHHVAGSNYENNTNWGSKMGFRYGSLAEDYNTGYKLHCEGWKSIVCNPRRVSFYGDAPISLIDSLNQNKRWAIGLLEVAFSKYSPITYGARAMGPLMGLAYSQYGFWSIWSIPITTYAFLPQLALLNGVSILPKVSEPYWFFVYVFLCLGGYGQDLIDFILEGSTVYRWWSDQRIWIIRGLSSYMFGLIEFLSRHIVSSTINFNVTSKVVDDEQSKRYDQGIFEFGVASPIFVPIVMAAMINFAAFAHGLVQVLRWRDMEGLVMQMFLSGFLMLNCWPIYEAMVLRSDKGKIHSKLRVSATMTNAPIVLTNDCDMYSNDPHTPRRALCYLLDPRMIDSQLGFIQFPQRFKGINKDDIYGCEHKHLFHINMIGMDGLRGPNFVGSGGFFFRRALFGGPSTFVSPEIPKLCPTHIVDKPIQSQEILALAHHVAGSNYENNTNWGSKMGFRYGSLVEDYHTGYKLHCEGWKSILCNPDRAAFYGDAPISLIDSLNQNKRWAIGLLEVAFSKYSPITYGARSMGPLTGPLMGLAYSQYGFWSIWSIPITTYAFLPQLALLNGVSILPKVSEPYWFFLYVFLCVGGYVQDLLDFILEGSTVHRWWSDQRIWIIRGLSSYLFGLIEFLSRHIVSSTLSFNVTSKVVDDEQSKRYDQGIFEFGVASPMFVPLVMAAMINFVAFVHGLVQVLRWRDMEGLVMQMFISGFVMLNCWPIYEAMNLSYHEPLPLVDSLIAVVALVMRCSGLGYLVGVAELH
;
A
#
# COMPACT_ATOMS: atom_id res chain seq x y z
N MET A 1 -12.23 22.13 -42.77
CA MET A 1 -11.88 20.74 -43.14
C MET A 1 -10.86 20.25 -42.11
N GLY A 2 -11.32 19.58 -41.06
CA GLY A 2 -10.47 19.04 -40.01
C GLY A 2 -11.32 18.19 -39.05
N PHE A 3 -10.68 17.26 -38.34
CA PHE A 3 -11.33 16.50 -37.27
C PHE A 3 -11.99 17.48 -36.29
N ARG A 4 -13.25 17.22 -35.95
CA ARG A 4 -14.04 18.10 -35.08
C ARG A 4 -13.83 17.65 -33.63
N TYR A 5 -12.93 18.33 -32.94
CA TYR A 5 -12.64 18.12 -31.52
C TYR A 5 -13.90 18.34 -30.65
N GLY A 6 -14.10 17.48 -29.64
CA GLY A 6 -15.22 17.59 -28.70
C GLY A 6 -15.81 16.27 -28.17
N SER A 7 -15.16 15.14 -28.42
CA SER A 7 -15.42 13.86 -27.73
C SER A 7 -14.18 13.00 -27.79
N LEU A 8 -13.97 12.11 -26.81
CA LEU A 8 -12.84 11.18 -26.76
C LEU A 8 -12.74 10.21 -27.97
N VAL A 9 -13.84 10.06 -28.73
CA VAL A 9 -13.98 9.32 -29.99
C VAL A 9 -14.17 10.26 -31.19
N GLU A 10 -13.14 11.07 -31.46
CA GLU A 10 -13.18 12.12 -32.48
C GLU A 10 -13.47 11.60 -33.89
N ASP A 11 -12.99 10.41 -34.21
CA ASP A 11 -13.22 9.67 -35.45
C ASP A 11 -14.70 9.32 -35.63
N TYR A 12 -15.31 8.70 -34.63
CA TYR A 12 -16.72 8.35 -34.61
C TYR A 12 -17.62 9.61 -34.67
N HIS A 13 -17.32 10.62 -33.86
CA HIS A 13 -18.08 11.88 -33.82
C HIS A 13 -17.98 12.66 -35.12
N THR A 14 -16.80 12.69 -35.73
CA THR A 14 -16.58 13.35 -37.02
C THR A 14 -17.37 12.63 -38.12
N GLY A 15 -17.31 11.29 -38.18
CA GLY A 15 -18.09 10.49 -39.13
C GLY A 15 -19.60 10.70 -38.96
N TYR A 16 -20.09 10.65 -37.72
CA TYR A 16 -21.49 10.91 -37.39
C TYR A 16 -21.96 12.30 -37.87
N LYS A 17 -21.20 13.35 -37.58
CA LYS A 17 -21.55 14.72 -38.00
C LYS A 17 -21.49 14.93 -39.51
N LEU A 18 -20.56 14.30 -40.21
CA LEU A 18 -20.50 14.36 -41.67
C LEU A 18 -21.75 13.72 -42.29
N HIS A 19 -22.17 12.57 -41.78
CA HIS A 19 -23.43 11.95 -42.23
C HIS A 19 -24.65 12.81 -41.89
N CYS A 20 -24.70 13.45 -40.71
CA CYS A 20 -25.74 14.44 -40.38
C CYS A 20 -25.77 15.65 -41.34
N GLN A 21 -24.68 15.93 -42.06
CA GLN A 21 -24.61 16.99 -43.07
C GLN A 21 -24.95 16.49 -44.49
N GLY A 22 -25.40 15.24 -44.62
CA GLY A 22 -25.80 14.64 -45.90
C GLY A 22 -24.66 14.00 -46.70
N TRP A 23 -23.46 13.90 -46.14
CA TRP A 23 -22.35 13.19 -46.77
C TRP A 23 -22.59 11.67 -46.74
N LYS A 24 -22.10 10.96 -47.75
CA LYS A 24 -22.15 9.50 -47.81
C LYS A 24 -20.74 8.94 -47.74
N SER A 25 -20.55 7.91 -46.92
CA SER A 25 -19.31 7.12 -46.89
C SER A 25 -19.39 5.94 -47.85
N ILE A 26 -18.25 5.55 -48.41
CA ILE A 26 -18.09 4.34 -49.23
C ILE A 26 -17.07 3.46 -48.50
N LEU A 27 -17.45 2.24 -48.15
CA LEU A 27 -16.51 1.27 -47.58
C LEU A 27 -15.68 0.66 -48.71
N CYS A 28 -14.37 0.85 -48.67
CA CYS A 28 -13.42 0.22 -49.57
C CYS A 28 -12.60 -0.80 -48.78
N ASN A 29 -12.77 -2.09 -49.07
CA ASN A 29 -12.06 -3.19 -48.40
C ASN A 29 -11.24 -3.98 -49.44
N PRO A 30 -10.05 -3.49 -49.85
CA PRO A 30 -9.20 -4.18 -50.81
C PRO A 30 -8.60 -5.47 -50.23
N ASP A 31 -8.30 -6.45 -51.10
CA ASP A 31 -7.71 -7.76 -50.70
C ASP A 31 -6.40 -7.63 -49.91
N ARG A 32 -5.70 -6.51 -50.07
CA ARG A 32 -4.53 -6.14 -49.28
C ARG A 32 -4.88 -4.96 -48.38
N ALA A 33 -4.70 -5.11 -47.07
CA ALA A 33 -4.96 -4.06 -46.08
C ALA A 33 -4.32 -2.73 -46.51
N ALA A 34 -5.15 -1.70 -46.68
CA ALA A 34 -4.71 -0.37 -47.10
C ALA A 34 -3.94 0.36 -45.98
N PHE A 35 -4.19 0.01 -44.72
CA PHE A 35 -3.53 0.55 -43.54
C PHE A 35 -3.28 -0.56 -42.52
N TYR A 36 -2.09 -0.56 -41.90
CA TYR A 36 -1.78 -1.38 -40.74
C TYR A 36 -1.81 -0.48 -39.51
N GLY A 37 -2.61 -0.84 -38.51
CA GLY A 37 -2.63 -0.19 -37.20
C GLY A 37 -1.99 -1.08 -36.15
N ASP A 38 -1.31 -0.46 -35.18
CA ASP A 38 -0.77 -1.19 -34.03
C ASP A 38 -1.89 -1.48 -33.02
N ALA A 39 -2.06 -2.76 -32.69
CA ALA A 39 -2.99 -3.18 -31.64
C ALA A 39 -2.34 -3.05 -30.26
N PRO A 40 -3.13 -2.80 -29.19
CA PRO A 40 -2.62 -2.82 -27.82
C PRO A 40 -1.97 -4.18 -27.52
N ILE A 41 -0.69 -4.16 -27.13
CA ILE A 41 0.09 -5.38 -26.83
C ILE A 41 -0.02 -5.82 -25.36
N SER A 42 -0.59 -4.99 -24.49
CA SER A 42 -0.84 -5.29 -23.09
C SER A 42 -2.33 -5.25 -22.76
N LEU A 43 -2.74 -6.01 -21.75
CA LEU A 43 -4.12 -6.02 -21.26
C LEU A 43 -4.54 -4.62 -20.77
N ILE A 44 -3.63 -3.88 -20.12
CA ILE A 44 -3.89 -2.54 -19.59
C ILE A 44 -4.15 -1.56 -20.74
N ASP A 45 -3.33 -1.58 -21.78
CA ASP A 45 -3.52 -0.71 -22.95
C ASP A 45 -4.82 -1.04 -23.68
N SER A 46 -5.17 -2.33 -23.77
CA SER A 46 -6.45 -2.77 -24.34
C SER A 46 -7.66 -2.27 -23.54
N LEU A 47 -7.60 -2.36 -22.21
CA LEU A 47 -8.66 -1.89 -21.32
C LEU A 47 -8.79 -0.36 -21.33
N ASN A 48 -7.67 0.37 -21.36
CA ASN A 48 -7.67 1.83 -21.46
C ASN A 48 -8.24 2.30 -22.80
N GLN A 49 -7.90 1.64 -23.90
CA GLN A 49 -8.47 1.91 -25.23
C GLN A 49 -9.99 1.67 -25.24
N ASN A 50 -10.45 0.56 -24.66
CA ASN A 50 -11.88 0.26 -24.55
C ASN A 50 -12.62 1.24 -23.63
N LYS A 51 -12.00 1.68 -22.52
CA LYS A 51 -12.53 2.71 -21.62
C LYS A 51 -12.71 4.03 -22.36
N ARG A 52 -11.71 4.46 -23.14
CA ARG A 52 -11.77 5.67 -23.97
C ARG A 52 -12.93 5.61 -24.96
N TRP A 53 -13.07 4.50 -25.69
CA TRP A 53 -14.19 4.29 -26.61
C TRP A 53 -15.54 4.32 -25.89
N ALA A 54 -15.64 3.64 -24.75
CA ALA A 54 -16.87 3.58 -23.96
C ALA A 54 -17.35 4.96 -23.49
N ILE A 55 -16.45 5.79 -22.97
CA ILE A 55 -16.78 7.14 -22.49
C ILE A 55 -17.17 8.04 -23.67
N GLY A 56 -16.35 8.09 -24.72
CA GLY A 56 -16.62 8.96 -25.86
C GLY A 56 -17.92 8.60 -26.60
N LEU A 57 -18.22 7.31 -26.76
CA LEU A 57 -19.47 6.86 -27.39
C LEU A 57 -20.70 7.28 -26.57
N LEU A 58 -20.62 7.20 -25.24
CA LEU A 58 -21.68 7.66 -24.33
C LEU A 58 -21.86 9.16 -24.36
N GLU A 59 -20.77 9.95 -24.40
CA GLU A 59 -20.85 11.40 -24.54
C GLU A 59 -21.63 11.79 -25.80
N VAL A 60 -21.35 11.13 -26.93
CA VAL A 60 -22.07 11.39 -28.18
C VAL A 60 -23.54 10.95 -28.04
N ALA A 61 -23.80 9.80 -27.41
CA ALA A 61 -25.13 9.26 -27.20
C ALA A 61 -26.03 10.13 -26.31
N PHE A 62 -25.46 10.76 -25.26
CA PHE A 62 -26.17 11.65 -24.34
C PHE A 62 -26.05 13.14 -24.71
N SER A 63 -25.32 13.47 -25.77
CA SER A 63 -25.20 14.86 -26.22
C SER A 63 -26.53 15.42 -26.74
N LYS A 64 -26.60 16.76 -26.84
CA LYS A 64 -27.69 17.47 -27.54
C LYS A 64 -27.86 17.02 -29.01
N TYR A 65 -26.83 16.43 -29.60
CA TYR A 65 -26.85 15.87 -30.95
C TYR A 65 -26.94 14.34 -30.95
N SER A 66 -27.61 13.75 -29.96
CA SER A 66 -27.72 12.29 -29.82
C SER A 66 -28.15 11.61 -31.14
N PRO A 67 -27.52 10.48 -31.51
CA PRO A 67 -27.94 9.70 -32.68
C PRO A 67 -29.40 9.24 -32.65
N ILE A 68 -29.96 9.02 -31.45
CA ILE A 68 -31.31 8.47 -31.29
C ILE A 68 -32.40 9.53 -31.48
N THR A 69 -32.09 10.80 -31.19
CA THR A 69 -33.03 11.92 -31.35
C THR A 69 -32.70 12.72 -32.60
N TYR A 70 -31.58 13.44 -32.59
CA TYR A 70 -31.15 14.31 -33.66
C TYR A 70 -30.72 13.53 -34.91
N GLY A 71 -29.93 12.46 -34.74
CA GLY A 71 -29.44 11.65 -35.86
C GLY A 71 -30.58 10.94 -36.62
N ALA A 72 -31.54 10.39 -35.89
CA ALA A 72 -32.72 9.74 -36.47
C ALA A 72 -33.61 10.71 -37.26
N GLN A 73 -33.71 11.97 -36.83
CA GLN A 73 -34.46 13.02 -37.54
C GLN A 73 -33.75 13.48 -38.82
N VAL A 74 -32.42 13.61 -38.79
CA VAL A 74 -31.64 14.22 -39.88
C VAL A 74 -31.19 13.21 -40.93
N MET A 75 -30.79 11.99 -40.53
CA MET A 75 -30.27 10.95 -41.43
C MET A 75 -31.28 9.82 -41.69
N GLY A 76 -32.44 9.85 -41.02
CA GLY A 76 -33.45 8.80 -41.05
C GLY A 76 -33.27 7.76 -39.93
N PRO A 77 -34.35 7.05 -39.56
CA PRO A 77 -34.42 6.25 -38.33
C PRO A 77 -33.44 5.07 -38.30
N LEU A 78 -33.21 4.41 -39.44
CA LEU A 78 -32.29 3.27 -39.54
C LEU A 78 -30.83 3.67 -39.31
N MET A 79 -30.39 4.77 -39.95
CA MET A 79 -29.03 5.27 -39.79
C MET A 79 -28.81 5.84 -38.38
N GLY A 80 -29.81 6.55 -37.84
CA GLY A 80 -29.83 7.00 -36.45
C GLY A 80 -29.67 5.85 -35.47
N LEU A 81 -30.44 4.76 -35.62
CA LEU A 81 -30.36 3.57 -34.78
C LEU A 81 -29.00 2.86 -34.86
N ALA A 82 -28.38 2.78 -36.03
CA ALA A 82 -27.05 2.16 -36.18
C ALA A 82 -25.96 2.94 -35.42
N TYR A 83 -26.01 4.27 -35.45
CA TYR A 83 -25.16 5.10 -34.59
C TYR A 83 -25.58 5.00 -33.11
N SER A 84 -26.86 4.93 -32.79
CA SER A 84 -27.30 4.71 -31.40
C SER A 84 -26.78 3.40 -30.82
N HIS A 85 -26.77 2.32 -31.59
CA HIS A 85 -26.25 1.03 -31.16
C HIS A 85 -24.77 1.11 -30.73
N ASN A 86 -23.93 1.79 -31.52
CA ASN A 86 -22.53 2.03 -31.16
C ASN A 86 -22.39 3.01 -29.99
N GLY A 87 -23.20 4.08 -29.96
CA GLY A 87 -23.19 5.08 -28.89
C GLY A 87 -23.53 4.50 -27.50
N PHE A 88 -24.43 3.52 -27.46
CA PHE A 88 -24.83 2.81 -26.23
C PHE A 88 -24.12 1.46 -26.05
N TRP A 89 -23.13 1.11 -26.87
CA TRP A 89 -22.46 -0.19 -26.78
C TRP A 89 -21.87 -0.46 -25.40
N SER A 90 -21.26 0.55 -24.76
CA SER A 90 -20.68 0.42 -23.43
C SER A 90 -21.70 0.21 -22.32
N THR A 91 -22.98 0.58 -22.50
CA THR A 91 -24.01 0.31 -21.50
C THR A 91 -24.38 -1.15 -21.41
N TRP A 92 -24.00 -2.00 -22.37
CA TRP A 92 -24.09 -3.46 -22.26
C TRP A 92 -23.26 -4.02 -21.12
N SER A 93 -22.22 -3.30 -20.69
CA SER A 93 -21.49 -3.64 -19.46
C SER A 93 -22.41 -3.60 -18.25
N VAL A 94 -23.46 -2.78 -18.19
CA VAL A 94 -24.39 -2.74 -17.05
C VAL A 94 -25.18 -4.03 -16.96
N PRO A 95 -25.99 -4.49 -17.95
CA PRO A 95 -26.67 -5.76 -17.85
C PRO A 95 -25.70 -6.94 -17.83
N ILE A 96 -24.52 -6.90 -18.46
CA ILE A 96 -23.52 -7.99 -18.35
C ILE A 96 -22.91 -8.04 -16.95
N THR A 97 -22.56 -6.90 -16.36
CA THR A 97 -22.03 -6.80 -15.00
C THR A 97 -23.14 -7.13 -14.01
N THR A 98 -24.36 -6.65 -14.21
CA THR A 98 -25.54 -7.04 -13.42
C THR A 98 -25.83 -8.53 -13.58
N TYR A 99 -25.67 -9.14 -14.76
CA TYR A 99 -25.86 -10.58 -15.01
C TYR A 99 -24.67 -11.43 -14.52
N ALA A 100 -23.47 -10.86 -14.40
CA ALA A 100 -22.29 -11.51 -13.83
C ALA A 100 -22.25 -11.36 -12.30
N PHE A 101 -22.65 -10.20 -11.79
CA PHE A 101 -22.68 -9.84 -10.38
C PHE A 101 -23.95 -10.26 -9.66
N LEU A 102 -25.15 -10.33 -10.27
CA LEU A 102 -26.32 -10.89 -9.56
C LEU A 102 -26.09 -12.33 -9.12
N PRO A 103 -25.53 -13.22 -9.97
CA PRO A 103 -25.09 -14.55 -9.55
C PRO A 103 -24.00 -14.50 -8.50
N GLN A 104 -23.07 -13.53 -8.55
CA GLN A 104 -21.99 -13.40 -7.57
C GLN A 104 -22.44 -12.79 -6.22
N LEU A 105 -23.40 -11.88 -6.21
CA LEU A 105 -24.07 -11.34 -5.01
C LEU A 105 -24.97 -12.40 -4.37
N THR A 106 -25.56 -13.30 -5.16
CA THR A 106 -26.23 -14.48 -4.61
C THR A 106 -25.20 -15.51 -4.11
N LEU A 107 -24.07 -15.72 -4.80
CA LEU A 107 -22.97 -16.59 -4.34
C LEU A 107 -22.34 -16.15 -3.00
N LEU A 108 -22.33 -14.85 -2.68
CA LEU A 108 -21.78 -14.28 -1.45
C LEU A 108 -22.56 -14.66 -0.17
N ASN A 109 -23.74 -15.27 -0.28
CA ASN A 109 -24.52 -15.78 0.85
C ASN A 109 -24.31 -17.28 1.15
N GLY A 110 -23.29 -17.95 0.61
CA GLY A 110 -23.07 -19.39 0.81
C GLY A 110 -23.72 -20.30 -0.25
N VAL A 111 -24.06 -19.72 -1.41
CA VAL A 111 -24.96 -20.34 -2.40
C VAL A 111 -24.25 -21.28 -3.39
N SER A 112 -22.94 -21.58 -3.27
CA SER A 112 -22.32 -22.52 -4.24
C SER A 112 -22.43 -24.00 -3.85
N ILE A 113 -22.46 -24.30 -2.54
CA ILE A 113 -22.44 -25.69 -2.03
C ILE A 113 -23.86 -26.26 -1.96
N LEU A 114 -24.83 -25.44 -1.56
CA LEU A 114 -26.24 -25.84 -1.41
C LEU A 114 -26.89 -26.31 -2.73
N PRO A 115 -26.78 -25.59 -3.86
CA PRO A 115 -27.22 -26.09 -5.16
C PRO A 115 -26.51 -27.38 -5.58
N LYS A 116 -25.18 -27.49 -5.36
CA LYS A 116 -24.43 -28.73 -5.64
C LYS A 116 -24.95 -29.91 -4.82
N LEU A 117 -25.29 -29.69 -3.56
CA LEU A 117 -25.85 -30.71 -2.67
C LEU A 117 -27.23 -31.18 -3.15
N ARG A 118 -28.10 -30.24 -3.56
CA ARG A 118 -29.43 -30.52 -4.13
C ARG A 118 -29.34 -31.26 -5.47
N VAL A 119 -28.54 -30.76 -6.41
CA VAL A 119 -28.29 -31.39 -7.71
C VAL A 119 -27.69 -32.79 -7.54
N SER A 120 -26.76 -32.95 -6.60
CA SER A 120 -26.20 -34.26 -6.29
C SER A 120 -27.28 -35.23 -5.77
N ALA A 121 -28.26 -34.75 -5.00
CA ALA A 121 -29.37 -35.56 -4.50
C ALA A 121 -30.28 -36.08 -5.62
N THR A 122 -30.50 -35.29 -6.67
CA THR A 122 -31.31 -35.73 -7.83
C THR A 122 -30.55 -36.71 -8.73
N MET A 123 -29.23 -36.54 -8.87
CA MET A 123 -28.45 -37.31 -9.83
C MET A 123 -27.89 -38.62 -9.27
N THR A 124 -27.36 -38.61 -8.05
CA THR A 124 -26.61 -39.74 -7.47
C THR A 124 -27.01 -40.09 -6.05
N ASN A 125 -27.56 -39.10 -5.33
CA ASN A 125 -27.91 -39.12 -3.91
C ASN A 125 -26.91 -39.83 -3.00
N ALA A 126 -25.61 -39.61 -3.24
CA ALA A 126 -24.57 -40.28 -2.47
C ALA A 126 -24.73 -39.99 -0.96
N PRO A 127 -24.75 -41.00 -0.07
CA PRO A 127 -24.99 -40.82 1.37
C PRO A 127 -23.84 -40.07 2.07
N MET A 128 -22.72 -39.89 1.39
CA MET A 128 -21.54 -39.17 1.87
C MET A 128 -21.25 -37.98 0.96
N VAL A 129 -20.89 -36.85 1.57
CA VAL A 129 -20.53 -35.61 0.86
C VAL A 129 -19.14 -35.17 1.32
N LEU A 130 -18.20 -35.08 0.41
CA LEU A 130 -16.88 -34.49 0.67
C LEU A 130 -16.90 -33.01 0.28
N THR A 131 -16.45 -32.15 1.19
CA THR A 131 -16.13 -30.75 0.88
C THR A 131 -14.63 -30.58 0.68
N ASN A 132 -14.25 -29.91 -0.40
CA ASN A 132 -12.85 -29.67 -0.74
C ASN A 132 -12.74 -28.45 -1.65
N ASP A 133 -11.83 -27.55 -1.31
CA ASP A 133 -11.56 -26.33 -2.08
C ASP A 133 -10.68 -26.61 -3.31
N CYS A 134 -10.65 -25.68 -4.26
CA CYS A 134 -9.91 -25.81 -5.51
C CYS A 134 -8.39 -25.87 -5.32
N ASP A 135 -7.89 -25.26 -4.25
CA ASP A 135 -6.49 -25.23 -3.85
C ASP A 135 -6.11 -26.36 -2.89
N MET A 136 -7.07 -27.24 -2.54
CA MET A 136 -6.83 -28.45 -1.76
C MET A 136 -6.97 -29.67 -2.65
N TYR A 137 -6.11 -30.67 -2.46
CA TYR A 137 -6.22 -31.95 -3.16
C TYR A 137 -5.99 -33.13 -2.23
N SER A 138 -6.64 -34.25 -2.54
CA SER A 138 -6.48 -35.50 -1.80
C SER A 138 -5.16 -36.17 -2.17
N ASN A 139 -4.28 -36.34 -1.19
CA ASN A 139 -2.93 -36.86 -1.34
C ASN A 139 -2.78 -38.35 -0.96
N ASP A 140 -3.65 -38.87 -0.09
CA ASP A 140 -3.72 -40.30 0.23
C ASP A 140 -4.92 -40.92 -0.51
N PRO A 141 -4.70 -41.83 -1.49
CA PRO A 141 -5.79 -42.50 -2.18
C PRO A 141 -6.64 -43.38 -1.26
N GLN A 142 -6.15 -43.75 -0.07
CA GLN A 142 -6.93 -44.48 0.93
C GLN A 142 -7.88 -43.58 1.75
N THR A 143 -7.83 -42.25 1.58
CA THR A 143 -8.65 -41.31 2.37
C THR A 143 -10.15 -41.64 2.34
N PRO A 144 -10.78 -41.92 1.18
CA PRO A 144 -12.19 -42.30 1.16
C PRO A 144 -12.48 -43.61 1.91
N LEU A 145 -11.58 -44.60 1.80
CA LEU A 145 -11.71 -45.86 2.53
C LEU A 145 -11.64 -45.65 4.05
N ARG A 146 -10.72 -44.79 4.51
CA ARG A 146 -10.61 -44.44 5.94
C ARG A 146 -11.87 -43.75 6.45
N ALA A 147 -12.44 -42.82 5.68
CA ALA A 147 -13.70 -42.18 6.04
C ALA A 147 -14.85 -43.20 6.12
N LEU A 148 -14.92 -44.12 5.16
CA LEU A 148 -15.91 -45.20 5.15
C LEU A 148 -15.80 -46.12 6.37
N CYS A 149 -14.60 -46.41 6.88
CA CYS A 149 -14.44 -47.23 8.08
C CYS A 149 -15.23 -46.70 9.28
N TYR A 150 -15.27 -45.37 9.46
CA TYR A 150 -16.02 -44.75 10.55
C TYR A 150 -17.51 -44.65 10.23
N LEU A 151 -17.88 -44.35 8.98
CA LEU A 151 -19.27 -44.19 8.57
C LEU A 151 -20.03 -45.53 8.49
N LEU A 152 -19.33 -46.64 8.30
CA LEU A 152 -19.91 -47.98 8.25
C LEU A 152 -19.90 -48.71 9.60
N ASP A 153 -19.24 -48.17 10.64
CA ASP A 153 -19.28 -48.76 11.98
C ASP A 153 -20.65 -48.45 12.63
N PRO A 154 -21.48 -49.46 12.92
CA PRO A 154 -22.80 -49.26 13.55
C PRO A 154 -22.71 -48.47 14.85
N ARG A 155 -21.63 -48.63 15.62
CA ARG A 155 -21.43 -47.91 16.89
C ARG A 155 -21.25 -46.41 16.67
N MET A 156 -20.64 -46.02 15.56
CA MET A 156 -20.44 -44.62 15.20
C MET A 156 -21.74 -43.98 14.68
N ILE A 157 -22.53 -44.73 13.93
CA ILE A 157 -23.87 -44.32 13.50
C ILE A 157 -24.79 -44.11 14.73
N ASP A 158 -24.79 -45.07 15.66
CA ASP A 158 -25.54 -44.98 16.92
C ASP A 158 -25.06 -43.81 17.80
N SER A 159 -23.79 -43.41 17.66
CA SER A 159 -23.20 -42.28 18.40
C SER A 159 -23.57 -40.90 17.85
N GLN A 160 -24.43 -40.83 16.82
CA GLN A 160 -24.85 -39.60 16.14
C GLN A 160 -23.69 -38.88 15.42
N LEU A 161 -22.85 -39.64 14.71
CA LEU A 161 -21.77 -39.08 13.87
C LEU A 161 -22.35 -38.31 12.68
N GLY A 162 -22.03 -37.02 12.59
CA GLY A 162 -22.45 -36.13 11.51
C GLY A 162 -21.40 -35.96 10.42
N PHE A 163 -20.12 -35.80 10.79
CA PHE A 163 -19.04 -35.64 9.82
C PHE A 163 -17.65 -36.02 10.37
N ILE A 164 -16.72 -36.28 9.47
CA ILE A 164 -15.32 -36.61 9.74
C ILE A 164 -14.45 -35.48 9.18
N GLN A 165 -13.63 -34.87 10.03
CA GLN A 165 -12.70 -33.83 9.61
C GLN A 165 -11.30 -34.43 9.47
N PHE A 166 -10.69 -34.22 8.30
CA PHE A 166 -9.26 -34.47 8.11
C PHE A 166 -8.49 -33.16 8.32
N PRO A 167 -7.34 -33.16 9.02
CA PRO A 167 -6.50 -31.98 9.14
C PRO A 167 -6.03 -31.46 7.77
N GLN A 168 -6.15 -30.15 7.56
CA GLN A 168 -5.62 -29.49 6.37
C GLN A 168 -4.11 -29.27 6.54
N ARG A 169 -3.33 -29.64 5.53
CA ARG A 169 -1.88 -29.39 5.48
C ARG A 169 -1.56 -28.54 4.27
N PHE A 170 -0.51 -27.72 4.37
CA PHE A 170 -0.10 -26.87 3.26
C PHE A 170 1.28 -27.24 2.72
N LYS A 171 1.45 -27.08 1.41
CA LYS A 171 2.72 -27.20 0.71
C LYS A 171 3.43 -25.86 0.62
N GLY A 172 4.73 -25.93 0.31
CA GLY A 172 5.53 -24.75 0.07
C GLY A 172 5.84 -23.94 1.32
N ILE A 173 5.40 -24.36 2.51
CA ILE A 173 5.70 -23.68 3.77
C ILE A 173 7.21 -23.64 3.96
N ASN A 174 7.74 -22.43 4.12
CA ASN A 174 9.17 -22.27 4.31
C ASN A 174 9.65 -22.91 5.63
N LYS A 175 10.96 -23.09 5.77
CA LYS A 175 11.57 -23.87 6.85
C LYS A 175 11.06 -23.47 8.24
N ASP A 176 10.96 -22.16 8.49
CA ASP A 176 10.65 -21.59 9.80
C ASP A 176 9.18 -21.16 9.97
N ASP A 177 8.33 -21.48 8.98
CA ASP A 177 6.91 -21.09 8.90
C ASP A 177 6.66 -19.63 9.34
N ILE A 178 7.32 -18.69 8.65
CA ILE A 178 7.42 -17.28 9.08
C ILE A 178 6.07 -16.56 9.20
N TYR A 179 5.02 -17.09 8.56
CA TYR A 179 3.65 -16.57 8.60
C TYR A 179 2.68 -17.44 9.40
N GLY A 180 3.16 -18.50 10.06
CA GLY A 180 2.33 -19.44 10.80
C GLY A 180 1.20 -20.00 9.95
N CYS A 181 1.51 -20.34 8.69
CA CYS A 181 0.54 -20.85 7.71
C CYS A 181 0.11 -22.28 8.03
N GLU A 182 0.88 -23.04 8.82
CA GLU A 182 0.43 -24.34 9.32
C GLU A 182 -0.77 -24.22 10.26
N HIS A 183 -1.02 -23.04 10.85
CA HIS A 183 -2.08 -22.81 11.84
C HIS A 183 -2.21 -23.97 12.84
N LYS A 184 -1.07 -24.38 13.41
CA LYS A 184 -0.92 -25.66 14.09
C LYS A 184 -1.89 -25.86 15.26
N ARG A 185 -2.25 -24.79 15.98
CA ARG A 185 -3.29 -24.82 17.01
C ARG A 185 -4.65 -25.24 16.45
N LEU A 186 -5.06 -24.64 15.33
CA LEU A 186 -6.36 -24.88 14.71
C LEU A 186 -6.46 -26.28 14.09
N TYR A 187 -5.46 -26.69 13.30
CA TYR A 187 -5.54 -27.93 12.51
C TYR A 187 -5.02 -29.18 13.24
N HIS A 188 -4.25 -29.04 14.33
CA HIS A 188 -3.67 -30.17 15.06
C HIS A 188 -4.03 -30.16 16.54
N ILE A 189 -3.46 -29.23 17.30
CA ILE A 189 -3.44 -29.29 18.77
C ILE A 189 -4.87 -29.25 19.33
N ASN A 190 -5.64 -28.22 18.96
CA ASN A 190 -6.99 -28.05 19.49
C ASN A 190 -7.97 -29.06 18.89
N MET A 191 -7.74 -29.50 17.65
CA MET A 191 -8.61 -30.46 16.97
C MET A 191 -8.69 -31.79 17.73
N ILE A 192 -7.55 -32.30 18.19
CA ILE A 192 -7.45 -33.53 18.99
C ILE A 192 -8.11 -33.32 20.36
N GLY A 193 -7.92 -32.15 20.99
CA GLY A 193 -8.59 -31.81 22.25
C GLY A 193 -10.11 -31.79 22.13
N MET A 194 -10.64 -31.20 21.06
CA MET A 194 -12.09 -31.19 20.77
C MET A 194 -12.65 -32.58 20.44
N ASP A 195 -11.83 -33.44 19.82
CA ASP A 195 -12.19 -34.83 19.52
C ASP A 195 -12.46 -35.65 20.78
N GLY A 196 -11.71 -35.39 21.86
CA GLY A 196 -11.96 -35.98 23.19
C GLY A 196 -13.28 -35.54 23.84
N LEU A 197 -13.97 -34.54 23.28
CA LEU A 197 -15.28 -34.07 23.74
C LEU A 197 -16.41 -34.54 22.80
N ARG A 198 -16.64 -33.82 21.70
CA ARG A 198 -17.74 -34.07 20.75
C ARG A 198 -17.27 -34.10 19.29
N GLY A 199 -15.97 -33.97 19.05
CA GLY A 199 -15.41 -33.87 17.72
C GLY A 199 -14.95 -32.45 17.36
N PRO A 200 -14.08 -32.30 16.35
CA PRO A 200 -13.63 -30.99 15.90
C PRO A 200 -14.69 -30.22 15.11
N ASN A 201 -14.54 -28.89 15.02
CA ASN A 201 -15.37 -28.10 14.13
C ASN A 201 -15.05 -28.37 12.65
N PHE A 202 -15.98 -27.97 11.78
CA PHE A 202 -15.77 -27.99 10.34
C PHE A 202 -14.92 -26.78 9.91
N LEU A 203 -13.96 -27.01 9.00
CA LEU A 203 -12.95 -26.03 8.57
C LEU A 203 -12.97 -25.75 7.05
N GLY A 204 -14.09 -26.05 6.37
CA GLY A 204 -14.29 -25.77 4.94
C GLY A 204 -13.83 -26.90 4.02
N SER A 205 -12.60 -27.37 4.19
CA SER A 205 -11.98 -28.42 3.37
C SER A 205 -11.66 -29.69 4.13
N GLY A 206 -11.67 -30.84 3.45
CA GLY A 206 -11.33 -32.15 4.00
C GLY A 206 -12.40 -32.73 4.94
N GLY A 207 -13.65 -32.27 4.83
CA GLY A 207 -14.78 -32.73 5.64
C GLY A 207 -15.62 -33.76 4.90
N PHE A 208 -15.75 -34.96 5.44
CA PHE A 208 -16.69 -35.98 4.96
C PHE A 208 -17.97 -35.97 5.80
N PHE A 209 -19.05 -35.46 5.23
CA PHE A 209 -20.36 -35.38 5.88
C PHE A 209 -21.20 -36.61 5.58
N PHE A 210 -21.90 -37.11 6.58
CA PHE A 210 -23.05 -37.97 6.38
C PHE A 210 -24.21 -37.10 5.89
N ARG A 211 -24.72 -37.37 4.68
CA ARG A 211 -25.72 -36.51 4.02
C ARG A 211 -26.92 -36.24 4.92
N ARG A 212 -27.39 -37.23 5.69
CA ARG A 212 -28.50 -37.10 6.64
C ARG A 212 -28.26 -36.02 7.71
N ALA A 213 -27.02 -35.76 8.10
CA ALA A 213 -26.69 -34.71 9.07
C ALA A 213 -27.02 -33.31 8.54
N LEU A 214 -27.09 -33.14 7.22
CA LEU A 214 -27.46 -31.88 6.58
C LEU A 214 -28.99 -31.68 6.52
N PHE A 215 -29.80 -32.61 7.03
CA PHE A 215 -31.28 -32.53 7.01
C PHE A 215 -31.86 -32.44 8.43
N GLY A 216 -31.25 -31.59 9.28
CA GLY A 216 -31.66 -31.35 10.66
C GLY A 216 -30.96 -32.24 11.68
N GLY A 217 -31.38 -32.15 12.95
CA GLY A 217 -30.73 -32.85 14.05
C GLY A 217 -30.88 -34.38 13.98
N PRO A 218 -30.12 -35.13 14.80
CA PRO A 218 -30.21 -36.59 14.85
C PRO A 218 -31.63 -37.08 15.16
N SER A 219 -32.33 -36.41 16.09
CA SER A 219 -33.69 -36.69 16.51
C SER A 219 -34.77 -35.84 15.83
N THR A 220 -34.39 -34.85 15.02
CA THR A 220 -35.29 -33.85 14.42
C THR A 220 -35.05 -33.74 12.92
N PHE A 221 -35.47 -34.77 12.18
CA PHE A 221 -35.38 -34.80 10.72
C PHE A 221 -36.27 -33.72 10.09
N VAL A 222 -35.71 -33.00 9.12
CA VAL A 222 -36.44 -32.02 8.30
C VAL A 222 -36.56 -32.59 6.89
N SER A 223 -37.79 -32.89 6.49
CA SER A 223 -38.06 -33.39 5.13
C SER A 223 -37.89 -32.28 4.09
N PRO A 224 -37.22 -32.54 2.96
CA PRO A 224 -37.19 -31.61 1.84
C PRO A 224 -38.55 -31.50 1.17
N GLU A 225 -38.74 -30.42 0.43
CA GLU A 225 -39.98 -30.10 -0.27
C GLU A 225 -40.29 -31.09 -1.41
N ILE A 226 -39.23 -31.67 -1.99
CA ILE A 226 -39.28 -32.69 -3.04
C ILE A 226 -38.76 -34.01 -2.46
N SER A 227 -39.53 -35.08 -2.60
CA SER A 227 -39.23 -36.39 -1.98
C SER A 227 -37.93 -37.02 -2.50
N GLU A 228 -37.59 -36.74 -3.74
CA GLU A 228 -36.42 -37.19 -4.48
C GLU A 228 -35.12 -36.56 -3.95
N LEU A 229 -35.22 -35.46 -3.18
CA LEU A 229 -34.09 -34.85 -2.49
C LEU A 229 -33.82 -35.47 -1.11
N CYS A 230 -34.68 -36.38 -0.65
CA CYS A 230 -34.54 -37.01 0.65
C CYS A 230 -33.23 -37.82 0.71
N PRO A 231 -32.43 -37.75 1.79
CA PRO A 231 -31.15 -38.48 1.89
C PRO A 231 -31.29 -40.01 1.84
N THR A 232 -32.51 -40.55 2.00
CA THR A 232 -32.79 -42.00 1.89
C THR A 232 -33.35 -42.42 0.53
N HIS A 233 -33.61 -41.47 -0.37
CA HIS A 233 -34.11 -41.77 -1.70
C HIS A 233 -33.04 -42.46 -2.55
N VAL A 234 -33.40 -43.53 -3.26
CA VAL A 234 -32.49 -44.23 -4.18
C VAL A 234 -32.83 -43.79 -5.59
N VAL A 235 -31.87 -43.19 -6.28
CA VAL A 235 -32.03 -42.78 -7.67
C VAL A 235 -32.04 -44.04 -8.55
N ASP A 236 -33.19 -44.32 -9.17
CA ASP A 236 -33.45 -45.51 -9.98
C ASP A 236 -33.30 -45.26 -11.49
N LYS A 237 -33.15 -44.00 -11.90
CA LYS A 237 -33.02 -43.56 -13.30
C LYS A 237 -31.59 -43.15 -13.66
N PRO A 238 -31.16 -43.32 -14.93
CA PRO A 238 -29.84 -42.87 -15.38
C PRO A 238 -29.66 -41.35 -15.21
N ILE A 239 -28.43 -40.95 -14.87
CA ILE A 239 -28.04 -39.54 -14.64
C ILE A 239 -28.34 -38.64 -15.86
N GLN A 240 -28.23 -39.19 -17.08
CA GLN A 240 -28.49 -38.47 -18.33
C GLN A 240 -29.95 -38.47 -18.76
N SER A 241 -30.85 -39.11 -17.99
CA SER A 241 -32.28 -39.11 -18.32
C SER A 241 -32.85 -37.70 -18.25
N GLN A 242 -33.76 -37.40 -19.18
CA GLN A 242 -34.32 -36.07 -19.31
C GLN A 242 -35.06 -35.61 -18.04
N GLU A 243 -35.68 -36.54 -17.31
CA GLU A 243 -36.34 -36.27 -16.04
C GLU A 243 -35.34 -35.87 -14.94
N ILE A 244 -34.23 -36.59 -14.80
CA ILE A 244 -33.19 -36.28 -13.81
C ILE A 244 -32.49 -34.95 -14.14
N LEU A 245 -32.22 -34.70 -15.42
CA LEU A 245 -31.62 -33.43 -15.87
C LEU A 245 -32.57 -32.24 -15.67
N ALA A 246 -33.87 -32.42 -15.96
CA ALA A 246 -34.88 -31.38 -15.72
C ALA A 246 -35.03 -31.08 -14.22
N LEU A 247 -35.05 -32.11 -13.38
CA LEU A 247 -35.12 -31.96 -11.93
C LEU A 247 -33.84 -31.30 -11.37
N ALA A 248 -32.67 -31.73 -11.82
CA ALA A 248 -31.38 -31.11 -11.47
C ALA A 248 -31.36 -29.62 -11.84
N HIS A 249 -31.81 -29.27 -13.04
CA HIS A 249 -31.91 -27.88 -13.48
C HIS A 249 -32.89 -27.07 -12.61
N HIS A 250 -34.03 -27.65 -12.25
CA HIS A 250 -35.01 -27.01 -11.38
C HIS A 250 -34.45 -26.70 -9.99
N VAL A 251 -33.83 -27.68 -9.33
CA VAL A 251 -33.29 -27.51 -7.96
C VAL A 251 -32.00 -26.68 -7.89
N ALA A 252 -31.36 -26.46 -9.04
CA ALA A 252 -30.23 -25.53 -9.19
C ALA A 252 -30.65 -24.07 -9.38
N GLY A 253 -31.93 -23.79 -9.60
CA GLY A 253 -32.44 -22.44 -9.86
C GLY A 253 -32.16 -21.47 -8.72
N SER A 254 -31.83 -20.22 -9.06
CA SER A 254 -31.49 -19.15 -8.11
C SER A 254 -32.60 -18.85 -7.09
N ASN A 255 -33.85 -19.08 -7.48
CA ASN A 255 -35.03 -18.78 -6.67
C ASN A 255 -35.51 -19.99 -5.86
N TYR A 256 -34.87 -21.16 -6.01
CA TYR A 256 -35.33 -22.40 -5.38
C TYR A 256 -35.34 -22.28 -3.86
N GLU A 257 -34.42 -21.53 -3.29
CA GLU A 257 -34.27 -21.42 -1.83
C GLU A 257 -35.31 -20.49 -1.18
N ASN A 258 -36.02 -19.69 -1.98
CA ASN A 258 -37.03 -18.77 -1.48
C ASN A 258 -38.16 -19.55 -0.81
N ASN A 259 -38.43 -19.23 0.46
CA ASN A 259 -39.45 -19.90 1.29
C ASN A 259 -39.21 -21.40 1.54
N THR A 260 -37.96 -21.87 1.42
CA THR A 260 -37.55 -23.22 1.81
C THR A 260 -36.76 -23.24 3.12
N ASN A 261 -36.50 -24.43 3.67
CA ASN A 261 -35.65 -24.57 4.85
C ASN A 261 -34.15 -24.66 4.52
N TRP A 262 -33.75 -24.59 3.25
CA TRP A 262 -32.34 -24.61 2.83
C TRP A 262 -31.59 -23.38 3.34
N GLY A 263 -30.35 -23.56 3.81
CA GLY A 263 -29.54 -22.50 4.40
C GLY A 263 -29.89 -22.16 5.86
N SER A 264 -31.15 -22.38 6.27
CA SER A 264 -31.61 -22.06 7.63
C SER A 264 -31.64 -23.27 8.57
N LYS A 265 -32.27 -24.38 8.14
CA LYS A 265 -32.39 -25.65 8.90
C LYS A 265 -31.94 -26.89 8.12
N MET A 266 -31.74 -26.78 6.81
CA MET A 266 -31.19 -27.85 5.95
C MET A 266 -29.99 -27.35 5.15
N GLY A 267 -29.09 -28.27 4.81
CA GLY A 267 -27.81 -27.99 4.17
C GLY A 267 -26.84 -27.20 5.05
N PHE A 268 -25.85 -26.60 4.38
CA PHE A 268 -24.90 -25.66 4.98
C PHE A 268 -25.63 -24.40 5.48
N ARG A 269 -25.14 -23.79 6.57
CA ARG A 269 -25.90 -22.83 7.39
C ARG A 269 -25.50 -21.38 7.10
N TYR A 270 -26.46 -20.57 6.69
CA TYR A 270 -26.29 -19.13 6.47
C TYR A 270 -26.10 -18.34 7.78
N GLY A 271 -25.59 -17.12 7.60
CA GLY A 271 -25.56 -16.08 8.64
C GLY A 271 -24.17 -15.70 9.15
N SER A 272 -23.09 -16.11 8.48
CA SER A 272 -21.73 -15.67 8.79
C SER A 272 -20.81 -15.82 7.57
N LEU A 273 -19.82 -14.93 7.44
CA LEU A 273 -18.70 -15.06 6.51
C LEU A 273 -17.82 -16.30 6.77
N ALA A 274 -17.86 -16.85 7.99
CA ALA A 274 -17.24 -18.11 8.38
C ALA A 274 -18.30 -19.22 8.41
N GLU A 275 -18.88 -19.49 7.23
CA GLU A 275 -19.98 -20.42 7.04
C GLU A 275 -19.63 -21.86 7.46
N ASP A 276 -18.39 -22.27 7.22
CA ASP A 276 -17.84 -23.55 7.66
C ASP A 276 -17.91 -23.74 9.18
N TYR A 277 -17.37 -22.78 9.93
CA TYR A 277 -17.41 -22.75 11.38
C TYR A 277 -18.86 -22.71 11.89
N ASN A 278 -19.70 -21.85 11.31
CA ASN A 278 -21.12 -21.72 11.66
C ASN A 278 -21.90 -23.01 11.43
N THR A 279 -21.68 -23.69 10.30
CA THR A 279 -22.32 -24.95 9.95
C THR A 279 -21.92 -26.05 10.93
N GLY A 280 -20.63 -26.26 11.15
CA GLY A 280 -20.14 -27.27 12.10
C GLY A 280 -20.67 -27.02 13.52
N TYR A 281 -20.62 -25.77 13.97
CA TYR A 281 -21.13 -25.34 15.27
C TYR A 281 -22.64 -25.62 15.45
N LYS A 282 -23.46 -25.28 14.45
CA LYS A 282 -24.91 -25.54 14.50
C LYS A 282 -25.23 -27.03 14.50
N LEU A 283 -24.51 -27.84 13.72
CA LEU A 283 -24.68 -29.29 13.72
C LEU A 283 -24.40 -29.89 15.11
N HIS A 284 -23.34 -29.45 15.78
CA HIS A 284 -23.06 -29.91 17.14
C HIS A 284 -24.12 -29.43 18.16
N CYS A 285 -24.58 -28.18 18.04
CA CYS A 285 -25.70 -27.66 18.85
C CYS A 285 -26.98 -28.48 18.66
N GLU A 286 -27.23 -28.99 17.46
CA GLU A 286 -28.39 -29.83 17.12
C GLU A 286 -28.26 -31.27 17.63
N GLY A 287 -27.09 -31.68 18.12
CA GLY A 287 -26.85 -32.99 18.72
C GLY A 287 -25.85 -33.87 17.99
N TRP A 288 -25.45 -33.51 16.75
CA TRP A 288 -24.46 -34.29 16.01
C TRP A 288 -23.08 -34.26 16.69
N LYS A 289 -22.29 -35.28 16.43
CA LYS A 289 -20.86 -35.36 16.77
C LYS A 289 -20.02 -35.33 15.50
N SER A 290 -18.75 -35.00 15.63
CA SER A 290 -17.76 -35.21 14.57
C SER A 290 -16.58 -36.01 15.11
N ILE A 291 -15.67 -36.37 14.22
CA ILE A 291 -14.39 -36.97 14.62
C ILE A 291 -13.24 -36.42 13.78
N VAL A 292 -12.02 -36.43 14.33
CA VAL A 292 -10.80 -36.19 13.55
C VAL A 292 -10.23 -37.51 13.01
N CYS A 293 -9.88 -37.55 11.72
CA CYS A 293 -9.07 -38.62 11.15
C CYS A 293 -7.71 -38.07 10.71
N ASN A 294 -6.66 -38.37 11.48
CA ASN A 294 -5.29 -37.91 11.21
C ASN A 294 -4.36 -39.09 10.88
N PRO A 295 -4.39 -39.63 9.65
CA PRO A 295 -3.50 -40.72 9.24
C PRO A 295 -2.04 -40.27 9.15
N ARG A 296 -1.10 -41.24 9.26
CA ARG A 296 0.35 -40.97 9.12
C ARG A 296 0.71 -40.34 7.79
N ARG A 297 0.07 -40.76 6.69
CA ARG A 297 0.18 -40.09 5.38
C ARG A 297 -0.85 -38.97 5.33
N VAL A 298 -0.40 -37.75 5.09
CA VAL A 298 -1.28 -36.59 4.96
C VAL A 298 -2.34 -36.82 3.88
N SER A 299 -3.61 -36.67 4.27
CA SER A 299 -4.76 -36.89 3.39
C SER A 299 -5.07 -35.71 2.47
N PHE A 300 -4.98 -34.47 2.95
CA PHE A 300 -5.28 -33.28 2.15
C PHE A 300 -4.13 -32.28 2.19
N TYR A 301 -3.65 -31.87 1.02
CA TYR A 301 -2.64 -30.84 0.85
C TYR A 301 -3.19 -29.67 0.05
N GLY A 302 -2.85 -28.45 0.44
CA GLY A 302 -3.15 -27.26 -0.35
C GLY A 302 -2.06 -26.21 -0.31
N ASP A 303 -2.30 -25.07 -0.93
CA ASP A 303 -1.29 -24.01 -1.07
C ASP A 303 -1.48 -22.92 -0.02
N ALA A 304 -0.37 -22.56 0.65
CA ALA A 304 -0.34 -21.49 1.65
C ALA A 304 -0.11 -20.11 1.01
N PRO A 305 -0.61 -19.01 1.61
CA PRO A 305 -0.23 -17.67 1.21
C PRO A 305 1.27 -17.43 1.39
N ILE A 306 1.95 -16.94 0.35
CA ILE A 306 3.38 -16.62 0.37
C ILE A 306 3.66 -15.12 0.56
N SER A 307 2.61 -14.32 0.79
CA SER A 307 2.70 -12.89 1.12
C SER A 307 2.03 -12.60 2.46
N LEU A 308 2.56 -11.63 3.21
CA LEU A 308 1.99 -11.23 4.49
C LEU A 308 0.60 -10.61 4.32
N ILE A 309 0.40 -9.77 3.30
CA ILE A 309 -0.88 -9.10 3.07
C ILE A 309 -2.02 -10.08 2.79
N ASP A 310 -1.76 -11.14 2.01
CA ASP A 310 -2.76 -12.16 1.70
C ASP A 310 -3.11 -12.98 2.94
N SER A 311 -2.09 -13.36 3.72
CA SER A 311 -2.26 -14.04 5.01
C SER A 311 -3.10 -13.21 6.00
N LEU A 312 -2.82 -11.90 6.13
CA LEU A 312 -3.58 -11.02 7.02
C LEU A 312 -5.01 -10.76 6.53
N ASN A 313 -5.22 -10.59 5.23
CA ASN A 313 -6.57 -10.42 4.66
C ASN A 313 -7.43 -11.68 4.83
N GLN A 314 -6.84 -12.86 4.68
CA GLN A 314 -7.52 -14.12 4.99
C GLN A 314 -7.96 -14.18 6.46
N ASN A 315 -7.04 -13.88 7.40
CA ASN A 315 -7.34 -13.88 8.83
C ASN A 315 -8.36 -12.79 9.22
N LYS A 316 -8.37 -11.64 8.52
CA LYS A 316 -9.36 -10.57 8.72
C LYS A 316 -10.77 -11.08 8.40
N ARG A 317 -10.95 -11.82 7.29
CA ARG A 317 -12.25 -12.41 6.93
C ARG A 317 -12.72 -13.41 7.98
N TRP A 318 -11.82 -14.27 8.47
CA TRP A 318 -12.12 -15.20 9.55
C TRP A 318 -12.54 -14.47 10.82
N ALA A 319 -11.80 -13.44 11.23
CA ALA A 319 -12.11 -12.63 12.40
C ALA A 319 -13.54 -12.05 12.35
N ILE A 320 -13.95 -11.52 11.19
CA ILE A 320 -15.30 -10.97 11.01
C ILE A 320 -16.35 -12.06 11.11
N GLY A 321 -16.21 -13.16 10.36
CA GLY A 321 -17.17 -14.25 10.36
C GLY A 321 -17.35 -14.90 11.74
N LEU A 322 -16.25 -15.08 12.48
CA LEU A 322 -16.26 -15.63 13.84
C LEU A 322 -17.00 -14.70 14.81
N LEU A 323 -16.79 -13.38 14.72
CA LEU A 323 -17.53 -12.39 15.50
C LEU A 323 -19.03 -12.38 15.17
N GLU A 324 -19.39 -12.52 13.90
CA GLU A 324 -20.80 -12.64 13.48
C GLU A 324 -21.49 -13.81 14.18
N VAL A 325 -20.83 -14.96 14.31
CA VAL A 325 -21.37 -16.09 15.08
C VAL A 325 -21.37 -15.80 16.58
N ALA A 326 -20.29 -15.23 17.11
CA ALA A 326 -20.11 -14.97 18.54
C ALA A 326 -21.16 -14.00 19.11
N PHE A 327 -21.56 -12.99 18.33
CA PHE A 327 -22.58 -12.00 18.69
C PHE A 327 -23.96 -12.30 18.09
N SER A 328 -24.14 -13.45 17.44
CA SER A 328 -25.46 -13.89 16.96
C SER A 328 -26.36 -14.36 18.11
N LYS A 329 -27.65 -14.56 17.81
CA LYS A 329 -28.59 -15.26 18.71
C LYS A 329 -28.17 -16.69 19.07
N TYR A 330 -27.25 -17.27 18.31
CA TYR A 330 -26.68 -18.59 18.53
C TYR A 330 -25.28 -18.51 19.16
N SER A 331 -24.98 -17.49 19.97
CA SER A 331 -23.65 -17.29 20.57
C SER A 331 -23.11 -18.57 21.28
N PRO A 332 -21.83 -18.93 21.07
CA PRO A 332 -21.20 -20.10 21.71
C PRO A 332 -21.21 -20.08 23.24
N ILE A 333 -21.06 -18.90 23.88
CA ILE A 333 -21.01 -18.79 25.34
C ILE A 333 -22.38 -19.03 25.99
N THR A 334 -23.47 -18.64 25.31
CA THR A 334 -24.83 -18.74 25.86
C THR A 334 -25.56 -19.95 25.29
N TYR A 335 -25.92 -19.89 24.01
CA TYR A 335 -26.66 -20.95 23.33
C TYR A 335 -25.81 -22.22 23.21
N GLY A 336 -24.55 -22.10 22.78
CA GLY A 336 -23.65 -23.23 22.57
C GLY A 336 -23.35 -24.00 23.86
N ALA A 337 -23.01 -23.29 24.95
CA ALA A 337 -22.78 -23.90 26.26
C ALA A 337 -24.03 -24.61 26.80
N ARG A 338 -25.23 -24.06 26.56
CA ARG A 338 -26.50 -24.71 26.92
C ARG A 338 -26.78 -25.95 26.08
N ALA A 339 -26.50 -25.90 24.78
CA ALA A 339 -26.82 -26.97 23.84
C ALA A 339 -25.81 -28.14 23.88
N MET A 340 -24.53 -27.85 24.14
CA MET A 340 -23.45 -28.82 24.03
C MET A 340 -22.69 -29.10 25.32
N GLY A 341 -22.97 -28.34 26.38
CA GLY A 341 -22.22 -28.34 27.62
C GLY A 341 -21.12 -27.26 27.65
N PRO A 342 -20.68 -26.87 28.85
CA PRO A 342 -19.81 -25.71 29.05
C PRO A 342 -18.43 -25.87 28.41
N LEU A 343 -17.82 -27.06 28.46
CA LEU A 343 -16.48 -27.30 27.88
C LEU A 343 -16.47 -27.12 26.36
N MET A 344 -17.46 -27.71 25.67
CA MET A 344 -17.58 -27.57 24.21
C MET A 344 -17.99 -26.15 23.81
N GLY A 345 -18.88 -25.52 24.58
CA GLY A 345 -19.23 -24.11 24.42
C GLY A 345 -18.01 -23.21 24.51
N LEU A 346 -17.12 -23.42 25.50
CA LEU A 346 -15.88 -22.67 25.65
C LEU A 346 -14.89 -22.93 24.50
N ALA A 347 -14.75 -24.17 24.04
CA ALA A 347 -13.88 -24.50 22.91
C ALA A 347 -14.28 -23.75 21.62
N TYR A 348 -15.58 -23.68 21.32
CA TYR A 348 -16.11 -22.85 20.23
C TYR A 348 -15.92 -21.36 20.54
N SER A 349 -16.21 -20.93 21.77
CA SER A 349 -16.08 -19.51 22.18
C SER A 349 -14.66 -18.98 21.97
N GLN A 350 -13.63 -19.79 22.22
CA GLN A 350 -12.23 -19.41 21.98
C GLN A 350 -12.00 -18.96 20.52
N TYR A 351 -12.60 -19.65 19.55
CA TYR A 351 -12.52 -19.24 18.14
C TYR A 351 -13.48 -18.09 17.82
N GLY A 352 -14.72 -18.14 18.31
CA GLY A 352 -15.71 -17.08 18.07
C GLY A 352 -15.24 -15.70 18.50
N PHE A 353 -14.53 -15.61 19.63
CA PHE A 353 -14.02 -14.37 20.21
C PHE A 353 -12.54 -14.11 19.92
N TRP A 354 -11.94 -14.83 18.98
CA TRP A 354 -10.49 -14.79 18.74
C TRP A 354 -9.97 -13.39 18.40
N SER A 355 -10.75 -12.59 17.67
CA SER A 355 -10.37 -11.24 17.29
C SER A 355 -10.41 -10.22 18.43
N ILE A 356 -11.12 -10.51 19.54
CA ILE A 356 -11.11 -9.65 20.75
C ILE A 356 -9.73 -9.58 21.37
N TRP A 357 -8.86 -10.58 21.14
CA TRP A 357 -7.45 -10.54 21.55
C TRP A 357 -6.69 -9.33 21.01
N SER A 358 -7.19 -8.67 19.96
CA SER A 358 -6.63 -7.39 19.49
C SER A 358 -6.58 -6.32 20.58
N ILE A 359 -7.56 -6.26 21.49
CA ILE A 359 -7.63 -5.26 22.57
C ILE A 359 -6.46 -5.42 23.56
N PRO A 360 -6.28 -6.57 24.23
CA PRO A 360 -5.15 -6.76 25.13
C PRO A 360 -3.82 -6.72 24.38
N ILE A 361 -3.70 -7.31 23.17
CA ILE A 361 -2.44 -7.25 22.39
C ILE A 361 -2.05 -5.80 22.10
N THR A 362 -3.00 -4.97 21.65
CA THR A 362 -2.76 -3.54 21.40
C THR A 362 -2.37 -2.82 22.69
N THR A 363 -3.06 -3.12 23.79
CA THR A 363 -2.73 -2.52 25.10
C THR A 363 -1.30 -2.86 25.52
N TYR A 364 -0.90 -4.13 25.43
CA TYR A 364 0.46 -4.58 25.78
C TYR A 364 1.54 -4.16 24.78
N ALA A 365 1.17 -3.81 23.54
CA ALA A 365 2.09 -3.31 22.53
C ALA A 365 2.42 -1.81 22.67
N PHE A 366 1.58 -1.04 23.39
CA PHE A 366 1.77 0.41 23.57
C PHE A 366 1.93 0.83 25.03
N LEU A 367 1.14 0.30 25.96
CA LEU A 367 1.08 0.78 27.35
C LEU A 367 2.42 0.61 28.08
N PRO A 368 3.11 -0.56 28.04
CA PRO A 368 4.44 -0.70 28.65
C PRO A 368 5.50 0.21 28.04
N GLN A 369 5.45 0.44 26.72
CA GLN A 369 6.41 1.24 25.97
C GLN A 369 6.24 2.73 26.27
N LEU A 370 4.99 3.21 26.33
CA LEU A 370 4.67 4.57 26.73
C LEU A 370 5.00 4.81 28.21
N ALA A 371 4.74 3.83 29.08
CA ALA A 371 5.13 3.90 30.49
C ALA A 371 6.66 4.01 30.65
N LEU A 372 7.42 3.22 29.87
CA LEU A 372 8.88 3.27 29.82
C LEU A 372 9.41 4.63 29.33
N LEU A 373 8.80 5.22 28.30
CA LEU A 373 9.16 6.56 27.79
C LEU A 373 8.90 7.67 28.81
N ASN A 374 7.88 7.52 29.65
CA ASN A 374 7.52 8.49 30.67
C ASN A 374 8.20 8.23 32.04
N GLY A 375 9.02 7.17 32.15
CA GLY A 375 9.67 6.80 33.41
C GLY A 375 8.70 6.33 34.50
N VAL A 376 7.55 5.77 34.10
CA VAL A 376 6.52 5.24 35.02
C VAL A 376 6.59 3.72 35.03
N SER A 377 6.76 3.11 36.21
CA SER A 377 6.71 1.66 36.37
C SER A 377 5.27 1.17 36.51
N ILE A 378 4.80 0.36 35.56
CA ILE A 378 3.47 -0.31 35.63
C ILE A 378 3.58 -1.81 35.96
N LEU A 379 4.79 -2.37 35.95
CA LEU A 379 5.06 -3.77 36.29
C LEU A 379 5.65 -3.88 37.70
N PRO A 380 5.53 -5.03 38.37
CA PRO A 380 6.10 -5.25 39.69
C PRO A 380 7.60 -4.99 39.71
N LYS A 381 8.06 -4.27 40.73
CA LYS A 381 9.48 -3.98 40.94
C LYS A 381 10.21 -5.21 41.47
N VAL A 382 11.51 -5.30 41.23
CA VAL A 382 12.36 -6.38 41.79
C VAL A 382 12.37 -6.38 43.32
N SER A 383 12.22 -5.19 43.93
CA SER A 383 12.06 -5.00 45.38
C SER A 383 10.71 -5.45 45.93
N GLU A 384 9.76 -5.85 45.08
CA GLU A 384 8.47 -6.46 45.45
C GLU A 384 8.49 -7.97 45.13
N PRO A 385 9.27 -8.78 45.86
CA PRO A 385 9.64 -10.14 45.46
C PRO A 385 8.43 -11.05 45.21
N TYR A 386 7.38 -10.95 46.02
CA TYR A 386 6.18 -11.77 45.86
C TYR A 386 5.51 -11.56 44.50
N TRP A 387 5.23 -10.30 44.11
CA TRP A 387 4.57 -9.99 42.84
C TRP A 387 5.47 -10.18 41.63
N PHE A 388 6.77 -9.87 41.78
CA PHE A 388 7.77 -10.10 40.76
C PHE A 388 7.88 -11.58 40.38
N PHE A 389 8.06 -12.48 41.36
CA PHE A 389 8.20 -13.91 41.10
C PHE A 389 6.91 -14.54 40.57
N VAL A 390 5.74 -14.06 41.01
CA VAL A 390 4.45 -14.49 40.43
C VAL A 390 4.38 -14.12 38.95
N TYR A 391 4.77 -12.90 38.57
CA TYR A 391 4.75 -12.48 37.17
C TYR A 391 5.72 -13.28 36.30
N VAL A 392 6.93 -13.53 36.79
CA VAL A 392 7.93 -14.37 36.12
C VAL A 392 7.40 -15.81 35.96
N PHE A 393 6.83 -16.39 37.02
CA PHE A 393 6.25 -17.73 36.98
C PHE A 393 5.11 -17.84 35.96
N LEU A 394 4.21 -16.85 35.91
CA LEU A 394 3.10 -16.84 34.95
C LEU A 394 3.60 -16.68 33.50
N CYS A 395 4.59 -15.81 33.26
CA CYS A 395 5.17 -15.64 31.93
C CYS A 395 5.89 -16.91 31.45
N LEU A 396 6.78 -17.47 32.29
CA LEU A 396 7.52 -18.67 31.94
C LEU A 396 6.62 -19.90 31.85
N GLY A 397 5.61 -20.01 32.72
CA GLY A 397 4.62 -21.08 32.69
C GLY A 397 3.78 -21.04 31.41
N GLY A 398 3.25 -19.87 31.06
CA GLY A 398 2.41 -19.71 29.87
C GLY A 398 3.16 -19.96 28.55
N TYR A 399 4.28 -19.26 28.34
CA TYR A 399 5.08 -19.47 27.11
C TYR A 399 5.78 -20.83 27.10
N GLY A 400 6.19 -21.35 28.26
CA GLY A 400 6.82 -22.66 28.38
C GLY A 400 5.86 -23.81 28.05
N GLN A 401 4.61 -23.74 28.54
CA GLN A 401 3.59 -24.73 28.17
C GLN A 401 3.33 -24.71 26.66
N ASP A 402 3.09 -23.53 26.07
CA ASP A 402 2.79 -23.40 24.64
C ASP A 402 3.97 -23.89 23.76
N LEU A 403 5.21 -23.66 24.19
CA LEU A 403 6.40 -24.22 23.54
C LEU A 403 6.44 -25.76 23.62
N ILE A 404 6.14 -26.33 24.80
CA ILE A 404 6.09 -27.79 24.98
C ILE A 404 5.03 -28.40 24.06
N ASP A 405 3.85 -27.80 23.97
CA ASP A 405 2.76 -28.27 23.10
C ASP A 405 3.20 -28.29 21.62
N PHE A 406 3.94 -27.26 21.18
CA PHE A 406 4.52 -27.23 19.83
C PHE A 406 5.56 -28.33 19.58
N ILE A 407 6.43 -28.59 20.56
CA ILE A 407 7.48 -29.62 20.46
C ILE A 407 6.87 -31.03 20.46
N LEU A 408 5.87 -31.28 21.31
CA LEU A 408 5.17 -32.57 21.38
C LEU A 408 4.50 -32.93 20.05
N GLU A 409 3.98 -31.93 19.32
CA GLU A 409 3.44 -32.11 17.96
C GLU A 409 4.51 -32.09 16.85
N GLY A 410 5.78 -32.30 17.19
CA GLY A 410 6.89 -32.41 16.24
C GLY A 410 7.24 -31.09 15.53
N SER A 411 6.98 -29.93 16.15
CA SER A 411 7.46 -28.63 15.65
C SER A 411 8.88 -28.32 16.13
N THR A 412 9.45 -27.21 15.64
CA THR A 412 10.70 -26.66 16.12
C THR A 412 10.47 -25.42 16.98
N VAL A 413 11.45 -25.07 17.83
CA VAL A 413 11.44 -23.82 18.61
C VAL A 413 11.35 -22.59 17.68
N TYR A 414 12.01 -22.64 16.52
CA TYR A 414 11.95 -21.56 15.53
C TYR A 414 10.55 -21.34 14.98
N ARG A 415 9.82 -22.42 14.66
CA ARG A 415 8.43 -22.34 14.19
C ARG A 415 7.48 -21.85 15.27
N TRP A 416 7.70 -22.26 16.52
CA TRP A 416 6.96 -21.71 17.67
C TRP A 416 7.20 -20.20 17.81
N TRP A 417 8.45 -19.74 17.67
CA TRP A 417 8.78 -18.32 17.74
C TRP A 417 8.14 -17.51 16.59
N SER A 418 8.16 -18.03 15.36
CA SER A 418 7.45 -17.44 14.22
C SER A 418 5.94 -17.34 14.47
N ASP A 419 5.36 -18.34 15.12
CA ASP A 419 3.94 -18.34 15.49
C ASP A 419 3.61 -17.28 16.56
N GLN A 420 4.46 -17.09 17.58
CA GLN A 420 4.31 -15.98 18.54
C GLN A 420 4.36 -14.62 17.83
N ARG A 421 5.32 -14.46 16.92
CA ARG A 421 5.47 -13.25 16.11
C ARG A 421 4.22 -12.97 15.29
N ILE A 422 3.74 -13.94 14.52
CA ILE A 422 2.58 -13.72 13.66
C ILE A 422 1.30 -13.53 14.48
N TRP A 423 1.19 -14.11 15.68
CA TRP A 423 0.07 -13.88 16.58
C TRP A 423 -0.02 -12.41 17.02
N ILE A 424 1.11 -11.79 17.39
CA ILE A 424 1.17 -10.35 17.70
C ILE A 424 0.83 -9.51 16.47
N ILE A 425 1.40 -9.84 15.30
CA ILE A 425 1.13 -9.15 14.04
C ILE A 425 -0.36 -9.22 13.70
N ARG A 426 -0.99 -10.39 13.75
CA ARG A 426 -2.44 -10.58 13.51
C ARG A 426 -3.28 -9.78 14.51
N GLY A 427 -2.86 -9.74 15.78
CA GLY A 427 -3.50 -8.96 16.84
C GLY A 427 -3.57 -7.47 16.52
N LEU A 428 -2.45 -6.88 16.11
CA LEU A 428 -2.33 -5.46 15.73
C LEU A 428 -2.89 -5.15 14.33
N SER A 429 -3.34 -6.15 13.58
CA SER A 429 -3.73 -5.97 12.18
C SER A 429 -5.05 -6.66 11.87
N SER A 430 -5.05 -7.89 11.36
CA SER A 430 -6.24 -8.63 10.93
C SER A 430 -7.34 -8.69 12.00
N TYR A 431 -6.99 -8.88 13.27
CA TYR A 431 -7.96 -8.96 14.36
C TYR A 431 -8.52 -7.61 14.73
N MET A 432 -7.66 -6.59 14.82
CA MET A 432 -8.07 -5.22 15.11
C MET A 432 -8.97 -4.67 14.01
N PHE A 433 -8.55 -4.77 12.74
CA PHE A 433 -9.35 -4.32 11.60
C PHE A 433 -10.63 -5.16 11.43
N GLY A 434 -10.58 -6.47 11.66
CA GLY A 434 -11.77 -7.32 11.62
C GLY A 434 -12.78 -6.96 12.72
N LEU A 435 -12.31 -6.64 13.93
CA LEU A 435 -13.16 -6.19 15.03
C LEU A 435 -13.77 -4.81 14.74
N ILE A 436 -12.98 -3.85 14.26
CA ILE A 436 -13.46 -2.52 13.88
C ILE A 436 -14.52 -2.66 12.78
N GLU A 437 -14.23 -3.40 11.71
CA GLU A 437 -15.17 -3.59 10.59
C GLU A 437 -16.47 -4.25 11.04
N PHE A 438 -16.39 -5.27 11.89
CA PHE A 438 -17.57 -5.90 12.50
C PHE A 438 -18.41 -4.92 13.32
N LEU A 439 -17.78 -4.12 14.20
CA LEU A 439 -18.48 -3.13 15.02
C LEU A 439 -19.10 -2.03 14.16
N SER A 440 -18.40 -1.56 13.12
CA SER A 440 -18.90 -0.56 12.18
C SER A 440 -20.17 -1.03 11.46
N ARG A 441 -20.26 -2.30 11.07
CA ARG A 441 -21.47 -2.87 10.43
C ARG A 441 -22.71 -2.82 11.32
N HIS A 442 -22.53 -2.88 12.64
CA HIS A 442 -23.63 -2.78 13.60
C HIS A 442 -24.09 -1.33 13.85
N ILE A 443 -23.28 -0.33 13.45
CA ILE A 443 -23.57 1.10 13.62
C ILE A 443 -24.03 1.74 12.29
N VAL A 444 -23.48 1.30 11.15
CA VAL A 444 -23.77 1.82 9.80
C VAL A 444 -24.06 0.67 8.83
N SER A 445 -25.28 0.59 8.28
CA SER A 445 -25.67 -0.38 7.24
C SER A 445 -24.97 -0.11 5.91
N SER A 446 -23.68 -0.42 5.82
CA SER A 446 -22.91 -0.38 4.58
C SER A 446 -22.64 -1.81 4.06
N THR A 447 -22.74 -1.98 2.74
CA THR A 447 -22.48 -3.25 2.03
C THR A 447 -20.99 -3.37 1.68
N ILE A 448 -20.46 -4.60 1.70
CA ILE A 448 -19.02 -4.91 1.60
C ILE A 448 -18.60 -5.09 0.15
N ASN A 449 -17.47 -4.48 -0.23
CA ASN A 449 -16.65 -4.93 -1.37
C ASN A 449 -15.73 -6.08 -0.93
N PHE A 450 -15.94 -7.23 -1.57
CA PHE A 450 -15.17 -8.46 -1.36
C PHE A 450 -13.88 -8.41 -2.19
N ASN A 451 -12.72 -8.33 -1.54
CA ASN A 451 -11.43 -8.48 -2.22
C ASN A 451 -10.97 -9.95 -2.16
N VAL A 452 -10.95 -10.61 -3.32
CA VAL A 452 -10.34 -11.94 -3.48
C VAL A 452 -8.83 -11.80 -3.34
N THR A 453 -8.20 -12.66 -2.55
CA THR A 453 -6.74 -12.74 -2.48
C THR A 453 -6.21 -13.40 -3.75
N SER A 454 -5.31 -12.73 -4.46
CA SER A 454 -4.66 -13.34 -5.63
C SER A 454 -3.61 -14.33 -5.16
N LYS A 455 -3.70 -15.58 -5.59
CA LYS A 455 -2.66 -16.60 -5.36
C LYS A 455 -1.65 -16.69 -6.52
N VAL A 456 -1.52 -15.62 -7.30
CA VAL A 456 -0.61 -15.57 -8.45
C VAL A 456 0.80 -15.28 -7.94
N VAL A 457 1.72 -16.19 -8.23
CA VAL A 457 3.09 -16.17 -7.72
C VAL A 457 4.00 -15.42 -8.69
N ASP A 458 4.74 -14.43 -8.18
CA ASP A 458 5.94 -13.90 -8.82
C ASP A 458 7.16 -14.77 -8.42
N ASP A 459 8.02 -15.13 -9.39
CA ASP A 459 9.19 -15.99 -9.18
C ASP A 459 10.19 -15.38 -8.18
N GLU A 460 10.27 -14.04 -8.10
CA GLU A 460 11.11 -13.37 -7.10
C GLU A 460 10.47 -13.40 -5.70
N GLN A 461 9.15 -13.25 -5.62
CA GLN A 461 8.39 -13.35 -4.37
C GLN A 461 8.52 -14.74 -3.74
N SER A 462 8.43 -15.80 -4.54
CA SER A 462 8.61 -17.18 -4.07
C SER A 462 10.00 -17.39 -3.47
N LYS A 463 11.06 -16.89 -4.13
CA LYS A 463 12.45 -17.04 -3.62
C LYS A 463 12.66 -16.35 -2.28
N ARG A 464 12.07 -15.17 -2.07
CA ARG A 464 12.18 -14.45 -0.79
C ARG A 464 11.44 -15.18 0.33
N TYR A 465 10.26 -15.70 0.02
CA TYR A 465 9.49 -16.50 0.97
C TYR A 465 10.27 -17.75 1.41
N ASP A 466 10.89 -18.48 0.47
CA ASP A 466 11.73 -19.65 0.76
C ASP A 466 12.94 -19.32 1.65
N GLN A 467 13.46 -18.09 1.56
CA GLN A 467 14.59 -17.60 2.37
C GLN A 467 14.19 -17.15 3.78
N GLY A 468 12.91 -17.18 4.14
CA GLY A 468 12.46 -16.71 5.46
C GLY A 468 12.23 -15.21 5.55
N ILE A 469 12.22 -14.49 4.43
CA ILE A 469 12.11 -13.02 4.38
C ILE A 469 10.65 -12.63 4.27
N PHE A 470 10.22 -11.65 5.08
CA PHE A 470 8.85 -11.13 5.03
C PHE A 470 8.62 -10.33 3.72
N GLU A 471 7.65 -10.78 2.92
CA GLU A 471 7.04 -10.05 1.81
C GLU A 471 5.75 -9.33 2.23
N PHE A 472 5.75 -8.00 2.16
CA PHE A 472 4.60 -7.18 2.56
C PHE A 472 3.61 -6.99 1.40
N GLY A 473 4.00 -7.26 0.16
CA GLY A 473 3.13 -7.10 -1.01
C GLY A 473 2.80 -5.62 -1.24
N VAL A 474 1.52 -5.34 -1.55
CA VAL A 474 1.05 -3.97 -1.80
C VAL A 474 0.90 -3.19 -0.48
N ALA A 475 1.25 -1.91 -0.49
CA ALA A 475 1.04 -1.03 0.65
C ALA A 475 -0.42 -1.07 1.12
N SER A 476 -0.64 -1.26 2.43
CA SER A 476 -1.97 -1.44 3.01
C SER A 476 -2.08 -0.79 4.39
N PRO A 477 -3.23 -0.17 4.73
CA PRO A 477 -3.50 0.34 6.07
C PRO A 477 -3.36 -0.71 7.18
N ILE A 478 -3.53 -2.00 6.86
CA ILE A 478 -3.42 -3.11 7.81
C ILE A 478 -2.03 -3.18 8.47
N PHE A 479 -0.99 -2.61 7.84
CA PHE A 479 0.37 -2.56 8.35
C PHE A 479 0.65 -1.38 9.30
N VAL A 480 -0.21 -0.35 9.33
CA VAL A 480 0.04 0.87 10.10
C VAL A 480 0.21 0.61 11.60
N PRO A 481 -0.67 -0.14 12.28
CA PRO A 481 -0.54 -0.34 13.74
C PRO A 481 0.67 -1.21 14.08
N ILE A 482 1.03 -2.16 13.20
CA ILE A 482 2.22 -3.00 13.34
C ILE A 482 3.49 -2.12 13.30
N VAL A 483 3.59 -1.24 12.31
CA VAL A 483 4.73 -0.32 12.15
C VAL A 483 4.80 0.67 13.31
N MET A 484 3.66 1.23 13.73
CA MET A 484 3.58 2.14 14.87
C MET A 484 4.05 1.48 16.17
N ALA A 485 3.57 0.27 16.46
CA ALA A 485 4.01 -0.49 17.63
C ALA A 485 5.50 -0.79 17.58
N ALA A 486 6.03 -1.19 16.42
CA ALA A 486 7.46 -1.44 16.23
C ALA A 486 8.30 -0.17 16.46
N MET A 487 7.90 0.98 15.92
CA MET A 487 8.62 2.25 16.09
C MET A 487 8.62 2.72 17.54
N ILE A 488 7.44 2.74 18.18
CA ILE A 488 7.31 3.18 19.58
C ILE A 488 8.09 2.25 20.50
N ASN A 489 8.04 0.94 20.25
CA ASN A 489 8.80 -0.03 21.03
C ASN A 489 10.32 0.14 20.88
N PHE A 490 10.82 0.43 19.66
CA PHE A 490 12.23 0.72 19.45
C PHE A 490 12.67 1.99 20.19
N ALA A 491 11.89 3.08 20.06
CA ALA A 491 12.18 4.34 20.74
C ALA A 491 12.14 4.18 22.28
N ALA A 492 11.16 3.45 22.80
CA ALA A 492 11.03 3.16 24.23
C ALA A 492 12.21 2.33 24.75
N PHE A 493 12.61 1.28 24.04
CA PHE A 493 13.76 0.45 24.43
C PHE A 493 15.07 1.25 24.42
N ALA A 494 15.30 2.06 23.38
CA ALA A 494 16.46 2.94 23.28
C ALA A 494 16.49 3.98 24.41
N HIS A 495 15.34 4.57 24.74
CA HIS A 495 15.21 5.50 25.86
C HIS A 495 15.48 4.81 27.21
N GLY A 496 14.94 3.61 27.42
CA GLY A 496 15.20 2.79 28.60
C GLY A 496 16.69 2.47 28.79
N LEU A 497 17.39 2.09 27.70
CA LEU A 497 18.85 1.89 27.71
C LEU A 497 19.60 3.16 28.14
N VAL A 498 19.20 4.33 27.64
CA VAL A 498 19.80 5.62 28.05
C VAL A 498 19.54 5.91 29.53
N GLN A 499 18.37 5.60 30.06
CA GLN A 499 18.06 5.77 31.49
C GLN A 499 18.91 4.86 32.37
N VAL A 500 19.07 3.59 31.97
CA VAL A 500 19.94 2.61 32.65
C VAL A 500 21.39 3.09 32.67
N LEU A 501 21.92 3.58 31.55
CA LEU A 501 23.29 4.11 31.46
C LEU A 501 23.50 5.36 32.32
N ARG A 502 22.44 6.10 32.65
CA ARG A 502 22.47 7.29 33.51
C ARG A 502 22.25 6.98 35.00
N TRP A 503 22.23 5.70 35.40
CA TRP A 503 22.06 5.23 36.79
C TRP A 503 20.81 5.82 37.49
N ARG A 504 19.70 5.99 36.76
CA ARG A 504 18.40 6.40 37.34
C ARG A 504 17.49 5.18 37.50
N ASP A 505 16.82 5.10 38.66
CA ASP A 505 15.83 4.08 39.10
C ASP A 505 15.85 2.75 38.33
N MET A 506 16.89 1.95 38.59
CA MET A 506 17.11 0.68 37.89
C MET A 506 16.00 -0.35 38.19
N GLU A 507 15.40 -0.34 39.38
CA GLU A 507 14.50 -1.41 39.83
C GLU A 507 13.12 -1.37 39.18
N GLY A 508 12.60 -0.17 38.87
CA GLY A 508 11.30 0.00 38.20
C GLY A 508 11.32 -0.29 36.69
N LEU A 509 12.51 -0.30 36.07
CA LEU A 509 12.65 -0.34 34.61
C LEU A 509 12.95 -1.74 34.06
N VAL A 510 13.45 -2.68 34.88
CA VAL A 510 13.91 -4.01 34.43
C VAL A 510 12.83 -4.78 33.67
N MET A 511 11.63 -4.90 34.24
CA MET A 511 10.57 -5.73 33.64
C MET A 511 10.01 -5.10 32.34
N GLN A 512 9.90 -3.77 32.31
CA GLN A 512 9.45 -3.06 31.11
C GLN A 512 10.50 -3.13 29.99
N MET A 513 11.78 -3.04 30.34
CA MET A 513 12.87 -3.23 29.38
C MET A 513 12.93 -4.67 28.84
N PHE A 514 12.72 -5.67 29.69
CA PHE A 514 12.64 -7.07 29.25
C PHE A 514 11.49 -7.26 28.25
N LEU A 515 10.29 -6.77 28.58
CA LEU A 515 9.11 -6.87 27.71
C LEU A 515 9.30 -6.09 26.40
N SER A 516 9.86 -4.88 26.45
CA SER A 516 10.14 -4.08 25.28
C SER A 516 11.23 -4.71 24.40
N GLY A 517 12.26 -5.32 25.00
CA GLY A 517 13.27 -6.10 24.30
C GLY A 517 12.68 -7.35 23.62
N PHE A 518 11.82 -8.08 24.31
CA PHE A 518 11.10 -9.23 23.75
C PHE A 518 10.23 -8.84 22.55
N LEU A 519 9.48 -7.74 22.65
CA LEU A 519 8.67 -7.22 21.53
C LEU A 519 9.56 -6.74 20.38
N MET A 520 10.73 -6.15 20.67
CA MET A 520 11.68 -5.70 19.66
C MET A 520 12.23 -6.89 18.85
N LEU A 521 12.57 -8.00 19.50
CA LEU A 521 13.01 -9.22 18.82
C LEU A 521 11.91 -9.85 17.94
N ASN A 522 10.65 -9.77 18.38
CA ASN A 522 9.52 -10.22 17.57
C ASN A 522 9.29 -9.29 16.36
N CYS A 523 9.49 -7.98 16.52
CA CYS A 523 9.40 -7.00 15.44
C CYS A 523 10.61 -6.98 14.49
N TRP A 524 11.61 -7.85 14.67
CA TRP A 524 12.82 -7.84 13.85
C TRP A 524 12.56 -7.89 12.34
N PRO A 525 11.68 -8.76 11.80
CA PRO A 525 11.39 -8.76 10.35
C PRO A 525 10.66 -7.50 9.86
N ILE A 526 9.99 -6.77 10.77
CA ILE A 526 9.36 -5.48 10.45
C ILE A 526 10.43 -4.41 10.37
N TYR A 527 11.40 -4.38 11.29
CA TYR A 527 12.58 -3.53 11.14
C TYR A 527 13.36 -3.93 9.87
N GLU A 528 13.45 -5.21 9.54
CA GLU A 528 14.07 -5.69 8.31
C GLU A 528 13.34 -5.22 7.04
N ALA A 529 12.02 -5.15 7.05
CA ALA A 529 11.30 -4.58 5.91
C ALA A 529 11.30 -3.05 5.88
N MET A 530 11.24 -2.40 7.04
CA MET A 530 11.28 -0.94 7.19
C MET A 530 12.68 -0.36 6.95
N VAL A 531 13.72 -1.19 7.06
CA VAL A 531 15.12 -0.76 7.05
C VAL A 531 15.98 -1.56 6.06
N LEU A 532 15.82 -2.89 5.94
CA LEU A 532 16.82 -3.83 5.40
C LEU A 532 16.72 -4.35 3.93
N ARG A 533 15.65 -4.11 3.14
CA ARG A 533 15.40 -4.78 1.81
C ARG A 533 15.77 -3.98 0.54
N SER A 534 16.35 -4.64 -0.51
CA SER A 534 16.98 -3.97 -1.71
C SER A 534 16.73 -4.57 -3.15
N ASP A 535 15.48 -4.79 -3.62
CA ASP A 535 15.16 -5.38 -4.96
C ASP A 535 14.96 -4.39 -6.14
N LYS A 536 15.15 -4.85 -7.41
CA LYS A 536 15.85 -4.14 -8.51
C LYS A 536 15.17 -4.15 -9.90
N GLY A 537 15.02 -2.98 -10.53
CA GLY A 537 14.88 -2.83 -11.98
C GLY A 537 15.75 -1.67 -12.51
N LYS A 538 16.94 -1.96 -13.05
CA LYS A 538 17.93 -0.97 -13.50
C LYS A 538 17.83 -0.62 -14.99
N ILE A 539 18.06 0.64 -15.35
CA ILE A 539 17.81 1.28 -16.67
C ILE A 539 19.02 1.29 -17.63
N HIS A 540 20.20 0.79 -17.25
CA HIS A 540 21.46 1.14 -17.94
C HIS A 540 21.92 0.25 -19.10
N SER A 541 21.15 -0.77 -19.48
CA SER A 541 21.42 -1.54 -20.70
C SER A 541 21.43 -0.66 -21.95
N LYS A 542 20.60 0.39 -21.99
CA LYS A 542 20.45 1.29 -23.15
C LYS A 542 21.76 2.00 -23.54
N LEU A 543 22.57 2.46 -22.59
CA LEU A 543 23.82 3.18 -22.88
C LEU A 543 24.87 2.25 -23.52
N ARG A 544 24.98 1.01 -23.01
CA ARG A 544 25.88 -0.03 -23.55
C ARG A 544 25.42 -0.51 -24.92
N VAL A 545 24.13 -0.83 -25.04
CA VAL A 545 23.52 -1.23 -26.32
C VAL A 545 23.71 -0.13 -27.37
N SER A 546 23.46 1.13 -27.02
CA SER A 546 23.70 2.26 -27.93
C SER A 546 25.17 2.36 -28.38
N ALA A 547 26.14 2.07 -27.50
CA ALA A 547 27.56 2.07 -27.87
C ALA A 547 27.91 1.00 -28.91
N THR A 548 27.19 -0.13 -28.90
CA THR A 548 27.36 -1.19 -29.92
C THR A 548 26.68 -0.86 -31.24
N MET A 549 25.52 -0.18 -31.21
CA MET A 549 24.68 0.02 -32.38
C MET A 549 25.03 1.28 -33.16
N THR A 550 25.16 2.42 -32.47
CA THR A 550 25.34 3.73 -33.13
C THR A 550 26.55 4.49 -32.60
N ASN A 551 26.93 4.23 -31.35
CA ASN A 551 27.96 4.93 -30.59
C ASN A 551 27.94 6.45 -30.71
N ALA A 552 26.73 7.04 -30.75
CA ALA A 552 26.57 8.48 -30.93
C ALA A 552 27.34 9.27 -29.84
N PRO A 553 28.15 10.28 -30.20
CA PRO A 553 29.03 10.99 -29.25
C PRO A 553 28.26 11.85 -28.25
N ILE A 554 26.96 12.08 -28.49
CA ILE A 554 26.07 12.85 -27.64
C ILE A 554 24.95 11.93 -27.18
N VAL A 555 24.64 11.97 -25.88
CA VAL A 555 23.56 11.20 -25.26
C VAL A 555 22.58 12.18 -24.64
N LEU A 556 21.33 12.14 -25.10
CA LEU A 556 20.23 12.86 -24.44
C LEU A 556 19.58 11.93 -23.42
N THR A 557 19.47 12.39 -22.18
CA THR A 557 18.62 11.75 -21.17
C THR A 557 17.25 12.42 -21.14
N ASN A 558 16.21 11.61 -21.24
CA ASN A 558 14.83 12.08 -21.20
C ASN A 558 13.94 10.97 -20.69
N ASP A 559 13.03 11.31 -19.79
CA ASP A 559 12.05 10.39 -19.21
C ASP A 559 10.81 10.28 -20.11
N CYS A 560 10.01 9.24 -19.92
CA CYS A 560 8.83 8.96 -20.75
C CYS A 560 7.72 10.02 -20.62
N ASP A 561 7.68 10.69 -19.46
CA ASP A 561 6.75 11.77 -19.12
C ASP A 561 7.29 13.15 -19.51
N MET A 562 8.46 13.23 -20.15
CA MET A 562 9.06 14.46 -20.66
C MET A 562 9.11 14.40 -22.19
N TYR A 563 8.86 15.51 -22.87
CA TYR A 563 9.03 15.61 -24.32
C TYR A 563 9.69 16.91 -24.74
N SER A 564 10.37 16.87 -25.88
CA SER A 564 10.98 18.03 -26.51
C SER A 564 9.90 18.95 -27.08
N ASN A 565 9.74 20.13 -26.49
CA ASN A 565 8.78 21.14 -26.90
C ASN A 565 9.32 22.14 -27.92
N ASP A 566 10.63 22.41 -27.91
CA ASP A 566 11.29 23.21 -28.96
C ASP A 566 12.05 22.27 -29.91
N PRO A 567 11.68 22.17 -31.21
CA PRO A 567 12.40 21.34 -32.17
C PRO A 567 13.83 21.83 -32.43
N HIS A 568 14.17 23.07 -32.06
CA HIS A 568 15.53 23.60 -32.15
C HIS A 568 16.43 23.20 -30.98
N THR A 569 15.91 22.50 -29.96
CA THR A 569 16.66 22.10 -28.76
C THR A 569 17.97 21.36 -29.08
N PRO A 570 17.99 20.32 -29.95
CA PRO A 570 19.25 19.64 -30.29
C PRO A 570 20.24 20.57 -30.97
N ARG A 571 19.77 21.47 -31.84
CA ARG A 571 20.63 22.48 -32.49
C ARG A 571 21.24 23.45 -31.48
N ARG A 572 20.46 23.90 -30.49
CA ARG A 572 20.95 24.76 -29.40
C ARG A 572 22.02 24.04 -28.58
N ALA A 573 21.79 22.77 -28.22
CA ALA A 573 22.78 21.97 -27.52
C ALA A 573 24.07 21.82 -28.35
N LEU A 574 23.96 21.54 -29.64
CA LEU A 574 25.10 21.44 -30.55
C LEU A 574 25.92 22.73 -30.65
N CYS A 575 25.30 23.91 -30.55
CA CYS A 575 26.04 25.18 -30.55
C CYS A 575 27.09 25.24 -29.43
N TYR A 576 26.77 24.71 -28.24
CA TYR A 576 27.72 24.64 -27.13
C TYR A 576 28.68 23.45 -27.27
N LEU A 577 28.18 22.28 -27.69
CA LEU A 577 28.99 21.06 -27.81
C LEU A 577 29.99 21.10 -28.98
N LEU A 578 29.81 22.00 -29.94
CA LEU A 578 30.72 22.17 -31.08
C LEU A 578 31.61 23.42 -30.96
N ASP A 579 31.41 24.28 -29.95
CA ASP A 579 32.29 25.43 -29.72
C ASP A 579 33.63 24.94 -29.13
N PRO A 580 34.77 25.13 -29.84
CA PRO A 580 36.08 24.70 -29.36
C PRO A 580 36.42 25.24 -27.97
N ARG A 581 35.99 26.47 -27.65
CA ARG A 581 36.24 27.10 -26.34
C ARG A 581 35.53 26.35 -25.21
N MET A 582 34.34 25.81 -25.49
CA MET A 582 33.57 25.05 -24.52
C MET A 582 34.16 23.65 -24.33
N ILE A 583 34.63 23.02 -25.41
CA ILE A 583 35.34 21.74 -25.36
C ILE A 583 36.63 21.88 -24.53
N ASP A 584 37.44 22.91 -24.79
CA ASP A 584 38.66 23.21 -24.03
C ASP A 584 38.38 23.51 -22.55
N SER A 585 37.19 24.05 -22.25
CA SER A 585 36.73 24.34 -20.88
C SER A 585 36.32 23.10 -20.08
N GLN A 586 36.44 21.90 -20.66
CA GLN A 586 36.03 20.62 -20.07
C GLN A 586 34.50 20.52 -19.85
N LEU A 587 33.72 20.93 -20.84
CA LEU A 587 32.26 20.75 -20.84
C LEU A 587 31.90 19.26 -20.88
N GLY A 588 31.13 18.79 -19.90
CA GLY A 588 30.66 17.40 -19.82
C GLY A 588 29.23 17.24 -20.29
N PHE A 589 28.32 18.13 -19.88
CA PHE A 589 26.91 18.08 -20.27
C PHE A 589 26.23 19.45 -20.22
N ILE A 590 25.11 19.56 -20.93
CA ILE A 590 24.24 20.74 -20.93
C ILE A 590 22.91 20.35 -20.31
N GLN A 591 22.45 21.12 -19.33
CA GLN A 591 21.17 20.92 -18.67
C GLN A 591 20.16 21.96 -19.18
N PHE A 592 18.99 21.48 -19.60
CA PHE A 592 17.83 22.32 -19.81
C PHE A 592 16.92 22.26 -18.58
N PRO A 593 16.31 23.36 -18.12
CA PRO A 593 15.42 23.34 -16.98
C PRO A 593 14.16 22.53 -17.32
N GLN A 594 13.75 21.66 -16.40
CA GLN A 594 12.50 20.90 -16.52
C GLN A 594 11.32 21.84 -16.27
N ARG A 595 10.34 21.83 -17.18
CA ARG A 595 9.10 22.59 -17.04
C ARG A 595 7.93 21.62 -17.06
N PHE A 596 6.88 21.90 -16.30
CA PHE A 596 5.72 21.02 -16.24
C PHE A 596 4.47 21.65 -16.86
N LYS A 597 3.62 20.81 -17.45
CA LYS A 597 2.28 21.17 -17.94
C LYS A 597 1.23 20.69 -16.97
N GLY A 598 0.03 21.26 -17.11
CA GLY A 598 -1.10 20.90 -16.26
C GLY A 598 -0.90 21.27 -14.80
N ILE A 599 -0.09 22.30 -14.51
CA ILE A 599 0.01 22.86 -13.16
C ILE A 599 -1.20 23.74 -12.93
N ASN A 600 -1.93 23.53 -11.83
CA ASN A 600 -3.08 24.35 -11.52
C ASN A 600 -2.67 25.81 -11.26
N LYS A 601 -3.67 26.71 -11.28
CA LYS A 601 -3.44 28.17 -11.21
C LYS A 601 -2.54 28.58 -10.03
N ASP A 602 -2.76 27.98 -8.87
CA ASP A 602 -2.12 28.33 -7.61
C ASP A 602 -0.90 27.46 -7.26
N ASP A 603 -0.52 26.52 -8.12
CA ASP A 603 0.54 25.52 -7.92
C ASP A 603 0.54 24.93 -6.50
N ILE A 604 -0.60 24.35 -6.10
CA ILE A 604 -0.86 23.94 -4.71
C ILE A 604 0.13 22.90 -4.16
N TYR A 605 0.82 22.17 -5.04
CA TYR A 605 1.82 21.17 -4.68
C TYR A 605 3.27 21.62 -4.94
N GLY A 606 3.48 22.88 -5.35
CA GLY A 606 4.80 23.40 -5.69
C GLY A 606 5.51 22.54 -6.72
N CYS A 607 4.78 22.11 -7.76
CA CYS A 607 5.26 21.22 -8.81
C CYS A 607 6.21 21.92 -9.78
N GLU A 608 6.18 23.26 -9.86
CA GLU A 608 7.20 24.02 -10.60
C GLU A 608 8.60 23.86 -9.99
N HIS A 609 8.69 23.55 -8.69
CA HIS A 609 9.96 23.46 -7.95
C HIS A 609 10.92 24.62 -8.30
N LYS A 610 10.40 25.86 -8.27
CA LYS A 610 11.10 27.06 -8.77
C LYS A 610 12.52 27.22 -8.23
N HIS A 611 12.73 26.97 -6.94
CA HIS A 611 14.09 27.01 -6.36
C HIS A 611 15.04 26.04 -7.07
N LEU A 612 14.61 24.80 -7.30
CA LEU A 612 15.44 23.74 -7.88
C LEU A 612 15.72 23.98 -9.37
N PHE A 613 14.69 24.29 -10.17
CA PHE A 613 14.83 24.32 -11.64
C PHE A 613 15.10 25.70 -12.24
N HIS A 614 14.92 26.77 -11.48
CA HIS A 614 15.10 28.14 -11.97
C HIS A 614 16.14 28.90 -11.15
N ILE A 615 15.81 29.20 -9.89
CA ILE A 615 16.55 30.16 -9.07
C ILE A 615 17.97 29.64 -8.79
N ASN A 616 18.09 28.43 -8.27
CA ASN A 616 19.40 27.91 -7.88
C ASN A 616 20.26 27.49 -9.07
N MET A 617 19.65 26.99 -10.16
CA MET A 617 20.41 26.58 -11.36
C MET A 617 21.16 27.74 -11.99
N ILE A 618 20.56 28.93 -12.04
CA ILE A 618 21.21 30.15 -12.55
C ILE A 618 22.42 30.50 -11.68
N GLY A 619 22.27 30.44 -10.35
CA GLY A 619 23.37 30.68 -9.42
C GLY A 619 24.52 29.68 -9.58
N MET A 620 24.21 28.39 -9.76
CA MET A 620 25.21 27.33 -9.99
C MET A 620 25.91 27.46 -11.36
N ASP A 621 25.21 27.95 -12.37
CA ASP A 621 25.76 28.19 -13.71
C ASP A 621 26.86 29.25 -13.70
N GLY A 622 26.71 30.28 -12.84
CA GLY A 622 27.77 31.28 -12.58
C GLY A 622 29.03 30.71 -11.92
N LEU A 623 29.00 29.48 -11.40
CA LEU A 623 30.14 28.80 -10.80
C LEU A 623 30.76 27.76 -11.74
N ARG A 624 30.12 26.59 -11.88
CA ARG A 624 30.64 25.44 -12.65
C ARG A 624 29.59 24.80 -13.55
N GLY A 625 28.37 25.34 -13.56
CA GLY A 625 27.21 24.74 -14.22
C GLY A 625 26.23 24.09 -13.25
N PRO A 626 24.96 23.92 -13.64
CA PRO A 626 23.94 23.26 -12.81
C PRO A 626 24.22 21.75 -12.65
N ASN A 627 23.65 21.15 -11.60
CA ASN A 627 23.66 19.69 -11.46
C ASN A 627 22.76 19.01 -12.52
N PHE A 628 22.98 17.71 -12.71
CA PHE A 628 22.07 16.88 -13.50
C PHE A 628 20.83 16.52 -12.67
N VAL A 629 19.65 16.58 -13.29
CA VAL A 629 18.34 16.39 -12.63
C VAL A 629 17.46 15.33 -13.30
N GLY A 630 18.05 14.41 -14.08
CA GLY A 630 17.38 13.24 -14.65
C GLY A 630 16.95 13.40 -16.10
N SER A 631 16.22 14.47 -16.41
CA SER A 631 15.73 14.76 -17.77
C SER A 631 16.30 16.06 -18.36
N GLY A 632 16.33 16.13 -19.69
CA GLY A 632 16.77 17.31 -20.44
C GLY A 632 18.29 17.53 -20.42
N GLY A 633 19.07 16.47 -20.18
CA GLY A 633 20.54 16.51 -20.13
C GLY A 633 21.17 16.02 -21.43
N PHE A 634 21.94 16.88 -22.11
CA PHE A 634 22.77 16.49 -23.26
C PHE A 634 24.20 16.24 -22.79
N PHE A 635 24.59 14.97 -22.71
CA PHE A 635 25.92 14.55 -22.28
C PHE A 635 26.84 14.31 -23.47
N PHE A 636 28.09 14.74 -23.36
CA PHE A 636 29.15 14.11 -24.14
C PHE A 636 29.35 12.69 -23.63
N ARG A 637 29.24 11.70 -24.53
CA ARG A 637 29.47 10.29 -24.20
C ARG A 637 30.82 10.10 -23.53
N ARG A 638 31.87 10.82 -23.95
CA ARG A 638 33.20 10.80 -23.33
C ARG A 638 33.20 11.14 -21.83
N ALA A 639 32.32 12.03 -21.38
CA ALA A 639 32.23 12.40 -19.97
C ALA A 639 31.75 11.23 -19.09
N LEU A 640 31.00 10.29 -19.66
CA LEU A 640 30.56 9.09 -18.96
C LEU A 640 31.68 8.03 -18.81
N PHE A 641 32.88 8.26 -19.36
CA PHE A 641 34.00 7.30 -19.33
C PHE A 641 35.19 7.84 -18.50
N GLY A 642 34.87 8.51 -17.39
CA GLY A 642 35.84 9.06 -16.43
C GLY A 642 36.10 10.55 -16.60
N GLY A 643 37.05 11.07 -15.83
CA GLY A 643 37.37 12.50 -15.82
C GLY A 643 37.97 12.98 -17.15
N PRO A 644 38.06 14.30 -17.36
CA PRO A 644 38.60 14.84 -18.60
C PRO A 644 40.07 14.43 -18.82
N SER A 645 40.87 14.38 -17.74
CA SER A 645 42.27 13.91 -17.74
C SER A 645 42.46 12.43 -17.41
N THR A 646 41.40 11.71 -17.03
CA THR A 646 41.46 10.32 -16.54
C THR A 646 40.44 9.44 -17.27
N PHE A 647 40.80 9.00 -18.48
CA PHE A 647 39.97 8.13 -19.29
C PHE A 647 39.93 6.69 -18.74
N VAL A 648 38.73 6.12 -18.63
CA VAL A 648 38.49 4.73 -18.23
C VAL A 648 38.07 3.94 -19.46
N SER A 649 38.91 3.00 -19.88
CA SER A 649 38.63 2.15 -21.04
C SER A 649 37.60 1.07 -20.67
N PRO A 650 36.58 0.83 -21.52
CA PRO A 650 35.66 -0.29 -21.34
C PRO A 650 36.36 -1.63 -21.61
N GLU A 651 35.82 -2.69 -21.04
CA GLU A 651 36.34 -4.05 -21.16
C GLU A 651 36.26 -4.57 -22.61
N ILE A 652 35.22 -4.13 -23.34
CA ILE A 652 35.05 -4.39 -24.77
C ILE A 652 35.46 -3.12 -25.54
N PRO A 653 36.51 -3.16 -26.40
CA PRO A 653 36.98 -2.00 -27.15
C PRO A 653 35.91 -1.35 -28.03
N LYS A 654 34.96 -2.14 -28.56
CA LYS A 654 33.83 -1.66 -29.37
C LYS A 654 32.85 -0.76 -28.59
N LEU A 655 32.92 -0.73 -27.25
CA LEU A 655 32.13 0.18 -26.42
C LEU A 655 32.82 1.53 -26.18
N CYS A 656 34.05 1.71 -26.68
CA CYS A 656 34.82 2.93 -26.47
C CYS A 656 34.12 4.12 -27.15
N PRO A 657 34.00 5.30 -26.51
CA PRO A 657 33.33 6.46 -27.10
C PRO A 657 33.94 6.95 -28.42
N THR A 658 35.18 6.58 -28.72
CA THR A 658 35.90 6.94 -29.94
C THR A 658 35.77 5.87 -31.04
N HIS A 659 35.16 4.73 -30.74
CA HIS A 659 34.94 3.68 -31.74
C HIS A 659 33.89 4.12 -32.75
N ILE A 660 34.20 4.00 -34.04
CA ILE A 660 33.24 4.24 -35.11
C ILE A 660 32.61 2.90 -35.48
N VAL A 661 31.29 2.80 -35.33
CA VAL A 661 30.54 1.59 -35.74
C VAL A 661 30.55 1.53 -37.27
N ASP A 662 31.21 0.52 -37.82
CA ASP A 662 31.45 0.33 -39.25
C ASP A 662 30.47 -0.64 -39.92
N LYS A 663 29.63 -1.32 -39.12
CA LYS A 663 28.65 -2.31 -39.57
C LYS A 663 27.20 -1.82 -39.40
N PRO A 664 26.26 -2.25 -40.27
CA PRO A 664 24.85 -1.94 -40.12
C PRO A 664 24.29 -2.43 -38.77
N ILE A 665 23.37 -1.66 -38.20
CA ILE A 665 22.71 -1.95 -36.92
C ILE A 665 22.03 -3.35 -36.92
N GLN A 666 21.51 -3.77 -38.07
CA GLN A 666 20.83 -5.07 -38.24
C GLN A 666 21.79 -6.26 -38.44
N SER A 667 23.10 -6.02 -38.51
CA SER A 667 24.06 -7.11 -38.69
C SER A 667 24.07 -8.03 -37.46
N GLN A 668 24.17 -9.33 -37.71
CA GLN A 668 24.11 -10.35 -36.66
C GLN A 668 25.18 -10.16 -35.58
N GLU A 669 26.35 -9.65 -35.95
CA GLU A 669 27.44 -9.35 -35.01
C GLU A 669 27.08 -8.19 -34.06
N ILE A 670 26.50 -7.11 -34.57
CA ILE A 670 26.08 -5.97 -33.75
C ILE A 670 24.92 -6.36 -32.85
N LEU A 671 23.94 -7.11 -33.35
CA LEU A 671 22.82 -7.61 -32.54
C LEU A 671 23.27 -8.58 -31.45
N ALA A 672 24.19 -9.50 -31.76
CA ALA A 672 24.74 -10.44 -30.78
C ALA A 672 25.52 -9.69 -29.68
N LEU A 673 26.32 -8.68 -30.06
CA LEU A 673 27.06 -7.86 -29.11
C LEU A 673 26.11 -7.01 -28.25
N ALA A 674 25.10 -6.38 -28.87
CA ALA A 674 24.05 -5.64 -28.17
C ALA A 674 23.33 -6.51 -27.12
N HIS A 675 22.96 -7.73 -27.51
CA HIS A 675 22.34 -8.69 -26.60
C HIS A 675 23.27 -9.07 -25.44
N HIS A 676 24.55 -9.32 -25.72
CA HIS A 676 25.54 -9.63 -24.70
C HIS A 676 25.71 -8.49 -23.68
N VAL A 677 25.85 -7.25 -24.14
CA VAL A 677 26.05 -6.09 -23.25
C VAL A 677 24.75 -5.64 -22.56
N ALA A 678 23.59 -6.06 -23.05
CA ALA A 678 22.29 -5.88 -22.39
C ALA A 678 22.07 -6.86 -21.24
N GLY A 679 22.86 -7.94 -21.13
CA GLY A 679 22.69 -8.97 -20.11
C GLY A 679 22.75 -8.43 -18.69
N SER A 680 21.91 -8.96 -17.80
CA SER A 680 21.81 -8.55 -16.39
C SER A 680 23.12 -8.74 -15.61
N ASN A 681 23.91 -9.74 -15.98
CA ASN A 681 25.20 -10.04 -15.36
C ASN A 681 26.37 -9.23 -15.93
N TYR A 682 26.17 -8.45 -16.99
CA TYR A 682 27.27 -7.77 -17.69
C TYR A 682 28.03 -6.82 -16.77
N GLU A 683 27.33 -6.12 -15.86
CA GLU A 683 27.97 -5.12 -14.98
C GLU A 683 28.79 -5.75 -13.84
N ASN A 684 28.66 -7.05 -13.59
CA ASN A 684 29.38 -7.72 -12.51
C ASN A 684 30.89 -7.66 -12.77
N ASN A 685 31.64 -7.16 -11.80
CA ASN A 685 33.10 -6.99 -11.86
C ASN A 685 33.61 -6.06 -13.00
N THR A 686 32.75 -5.16 -13.49
CA THR A 686 33.14 -4.11 -14.45
C THR A 686 33.24 -2.75 -13.78
N ASN A 687 33.78 -1.76 -14.50
CA ASN A 687 33.81 -0.37 -14.03
C ASN A 687 32.48 0.39 -14.21
N TRP A 688 31.47 -0.24 -14.83
CA TRP A 688 30.15 0.36 -15.04
C TRP A 688 29.46 0.65 -13.70
N GLY A 689 28.89 1.84 -13.58
CA GLY A 689 28.27 2.30 -12.34
C GLY A 689 29.24 2.89 -11.32
N SER A 690 30.48 2.41 -11.27
CA SER A 690 31.47 2.87 -10.27
C SER A 690 32.35 4.01 -10.79
N LYS A 691 32.94 3.84 -11.98
CA LYS A 691 33.86 4.81 -12.60
C LYS A 691 33.45 5.24 -14.01
N MET A 692 32.56 4.50 -14.66
CA MET A 692 32.04 4.82 -16.00
C MET A 692 30.53 4.56 -16.07
N GLY A 693 29.85 5.11 -17.08
CA GLY A 693 28.38 5.20 -17.15
C GLY A 693 27.82 6.26 -16.19
N PHE A 694 26.54 6.14 -15.85
CA PHE A 694 25.96 6.87 -14.71
C PHE A 694 26.52 6.31 -13.40
N ARG A 695 26.66 7.14 -12.37
CA ARG A 695 27.36 6.79 -11.11
C ARG A 695 26.37 6.26 -10.09
N TYR A 696 26.59 5.02 -9.63
CA TYR A 696 25.78 4.34 -8.62
C TYR A 696 26.20 4.72 -7.20
N GLY A 697 25.30 4.49 -6.26
CA GLY A 697 25.54 4.69 -4.83
C GLY A 697 24.54 5.60 -4.13
N SER A 698 23.50 6.04 -4.84
CA SER A 698 22.41 6.83 -4.26
C SER A 698 21.09 6.59 -5.01
N LEU A 699 19.96 6.70 -4.33
CA LEU A 699 18.62 6.72 -4.94
C LEU A 699 18.35 7.93 -5.84
N VAL A 700 19.17 8.98 -5.76
CA VAL A 700 19.18 10.13 -6.68
C VAL A 700 20.42 10.07 -7.57
N GLU A 701 20.45 9.04 -8.43
CA GLU A 701 21.56 8.77 -9.35
C GLU A 701 21.84 9.97 -10.27
N ASP A 702 20.81 10.72 -10.64
CA ASP A 702 20.89 11.96 -11.42
C ASP A 702 21.78 13.00 -10.74
N TYR A 703 21.39 13.40 -9.53
CA TYR A 703 22.14 14.31 -8.68
C TYR A 703 23.55 13.79 -8.41
N HIS A 704 23.67 12.50 -8.07
CA HIS A 704 24.97 11.89 -7.76
C HIS A 704 25.90 11.86 -8.97
N THR A 705 25.38 11.53 -10.16
CA THR A 705 26.17 11.50 -11.40
C THR A 705 26.65 12.89 -11.77
N GLY A 706 25.76 13.89 -11.77
CA GLY A 706 26.15 15.28 -12.05
C GLY A 706 27.22 15.79 -11.10
N TYR A 707 27.03 15.54 -9.79
CA TYR A 707 27.99 15.87 -8.75
C TYR A 707 29.35 15.19 -8.94
N LYS A 708 29.35 13.88 -9.25
CA LYS A 708 30.59 13.12 -9.47
C LYS A 708 31.33 13.60 -10.71
N LEU A 709 30.63 13.92 -11.80
CA LEU A 709 31.26 14.48 -13.00
C LEU A 709 31.92 15.83 -12.70
N HIS A 710 31.28 16.71 -11.92
CA HIS A 710 31.89 17.97 -11.49
C HIS A 710 33.13 17.74 -10.62
N CYS A 711 33.08 16.79 -9.69
CA CYS A 711 34.23 16.41 -8.87
C CYS A 711 35.37 15.77 -9.67
N GLU A 712 35.06 15.11 -10.79
CA GLU A 712 36.04 14.54 -11.72
C GLU A 712 36.67 15.61 -12.63
N GLY A 713 36.17 16.85 -12.58
CA GLY A 713 36.73 18.01 -13.28
C GLY A 713 35.88 18.52 -14.44
N TRP A 714 34.81 17.83 -14.81
CA TRP A 714 33.88 18.31 -15.85
C TRP A 714 33.12 19.56 -15.38
N LYS A 715 32.65 20.35 -16.34
CA LYS A 715 31.71 21.47 -16.16
C LYS A 715 30.38 21.15 -16.83
N SER A 716 29.34 21.85 -16.44
CA SER A 716 28.07 21.85 -17.17
C SER A 716 27.64 23.27 -17.53
N ILE A 717 26.59 23.38 -18.34
CA ILE A 717 25.99 24.67 -18.72
C ILE A 717 24.47 24.56 -18.57
N LEU A 718 23.85 25.60 -18.05
CA LEU A 718 22.41 25.80 -18.10
C LEU A 718 22.02 26.44 -19.44
N CYS A 719 21.18 25.77 -20.22
CA CYS A 719 20.55 26.38 -21.39
C CYS A 719 19.06 26.62 -21.10
N ASN A 720 18.70 27.87 -20.83
CA ASN A 720 17.32 28.28 -20.53
C ASN A 720 16.76 29.17 -21.66
N PRO A 721 16.28 28.60 -22.76
CA PRO A 721 15.65 29.37 -23.85
C PRO A 721 14.28 29.93 -23.44
N ASP A 722 13.88 31.07 -24.01
CA ASP A 722 12.57 31.70 -23.77
C ASP A 722 11.39 30.73 -23.99
N ARG A 723 11.48 29.91 -25.04
CA ARG A 723 10.58 28.77 -25.25
C ARG A 723 11.14 27.56 -24.50
N ALA A 724 10.40 27.08 -23.50
CA ALA A 724 10.75 25.87 -22.76
C ALA A 724 11.14 24.72 -23.71
N ALA A 725 12.35 24.19 -23.53
CA ALA A 725 12.90 23.13 -24.38
C ALA A 725 12.23 21.78 -24.12
N PHE A 726 11.99 21.45 -22.85
CA PHE A 726 11.33 20.21 -22.42
C PHE A 726 10.11 20.53 -21.56
N TYR A 727 9.03 19.78 -21.78
CA TYR A 727 7.84 19.78 -20.94
C TYR A 727 7.55 18.38 -20.44
N GLY A 728 7.14 18.25 -19.19
CA GLY A 728 6.59 17.01 -18.68
C GLY A 728 5.35 17.19 -17.82
N ASP A 729 4.82 16.08 -17.34
CA ASP A 729 3.58 16.07 -16.55
C ASP A 729 3.88 16.10 -15.05
N ALA A 730 3.26 17.06 -14.35
CA ALA A 730 3.35 17.18 -12.89
C ALA A 730 2.46 16.14 -12.18
N PRO A 731 2.84 15.68 -10.98
CA PRO A 731 1.93 14.91 -10.15
C PRO A 731 0.71 15.76 -9.76
N ILE A 732 -0.49 15.18 -9.92
CA ILE A 732 -1.77 15.82 -9.56
C ILE A 732 -2.37 15.29 -8.25
N SER A 733 -1.62 14.46 -7.52
CA SER A 733 -1.98 13.97 -6.19
C SER A 733 -0.90 14.32 -5.16
N LEU A 734 -1.30 14.58 -3.92
CA LEU A 734 -0.37 14.88 -2.83
C LEU A 734 0.53 13.69 -2.54
N ILE A 735 -0.03 12.48 -2.50
CA ILE A 735 0.74 11.26 -2.15
C ILE A 735 1.85 10.97 -3.16
N ASP A 736 1.62 11.16 -4.45
CA ASP A 736 2.65 10.96 -5.47
C ASP A 736 3.77 11.98 -5.33
N SER A 737 3.41 13.24 -5.11
CA SER A 737 4.38 14.32 -4.83
C SER A 737 5.22 14.00 -3.59
N LEU A 738 4.61 13.52 -2.51
CA LEU A 738 5.31 13.17 -1.27
C LEU A 738 6.21 11.94 -1.41
N ASN A 739 5.78 10.90 -2.13
CA ASN A 739 6.59 9.72 -2.40
C ASN A 739 7.84 10.08 -3.22
N GLN A 740 7.69 10.95 -4.23
CA GLN A 740 8.81 11.47 -5.00
C GLN A 740 9.80 12.23 -4.11
N ASN A 741 9.32 13.15 -3.27
CA ASN A 741 10.17 13.94 -2.36
C ASN A 741 10.83 13.06 -1.30
N LYS A 742 10.18 11.98 -0.84
CA LYS A 742 10.76 11.02 0.10
C LYS A 742 11.96 10.29 -0.53
N ARG A 743 11.83 9.84 -1.78
CA ARG A 743 12.97 9.24 -2.52
C ARG A 743 14.12 10.23 -2.61
N TRP A 744 13.84 11.48 -2.97
CA TRP A 744 14.85 12.52 -3.06
C TRP A 744 15.55 12.73 -1.72
N ALA A 745 14.79 12.86 -0.63
CA ALA A 745 15.31 13.02 0.71
C ALA A 745 16.31 11.92 1.10
N ILE A 746 15.99 10.66 0.82
CA ILE A 746 16.87 9.53 1.15
C ILE A 746 18.14 9.58 0.31
N GLY A 747 18.00 9.67 -1.02
CA GLY A 747 19.16 9.64 -1.91
C GLY A 747 20.11 10.82 -1.69
N LEU A 748 19.58 12.01 -1.43
CA LEU A 748 20.39 13.20 -1.17
C LEU A 748 21.22 13.04 0.11
N LEU A 749 20.64 12.48 1.18
CA LEU A 749 21.36 12.16 2.41
C LEU A 749 22.42 11.07 2.19
N GLU A 750 22.13 10.04 1.37
CA GLU A 750 23.12 9.03 0.98
C GLU A 750 24.36 9.67 0.37
N VAL A 751 24.21 10.68 -0.50
CA VAL A 751 25.36 11.42 -1.04
C VAL A 751 26.01 12.29 0.03
N ALA A 752 25.21 13.02 0.81
CA ALA A 752 25.68 13.99 1.80
C ALA A 752 26.55 13.37 2.91
N PHE A 753 26.22 12.16 3.34
CA PHE A 753 26.95 11.40 4.35
C PHE A 753 27.90 10.33 3.78
N SER A 754 28.01 10.21 2.45
CA SER A 754 28.97 9.30 1.83
C SER A 754 30.42 9.78 1.99
N LYS A 755 31.39 8.90 1.66
CA LYS A 755 32.80 9.29 1.45
C LYS A 755 33.00 10.36 0.37
N TYR A 756 31.99 10.60 -0.46
CA TYR A 756 31.95 11.65 -1.46
C TYR A 756 31.12 12.85 -1.01
N SER A 757 31.00 13.11 0.31
CA SER A 757 30.22 14.24 0.83
C SER A 757 30.58 15.59 0.16
N PRO A 758 29.60 16.41 -0.25
CA PRO A 758 29.86 17.68 -0.92
C PRO A 758 30.64 18.70 -0.07
N ILE A 759 30.45 18.71 1.26
CA ILE A 759 31.16 19.62 2.18
C ILE A 759 32.66 19.29 2.25
N THR A 760 33.04 18.03 2.13
CA THR A 760 34.44 17.59 2.31
C THR A 760 35.09 17.25 0.98
N TYR A 761 34.66 16.15 0.34
CA TYR A 761 35.20 15.68 -0.92
C TYR A 761 34.89 16.68 -2.05
N GLY A 762 33.66 17.18 -2.14
CA GLY A 762 33.25 18.12 -3.19
C GLY A 762 34.04 19.42 -3.13
N ALA A 763 34.10 20.04 -1.94
CA ALA A 763 34.85 21.27 -1.69
C ALA A 763 36.34 21.17 -2.09
N ARG A 764 36.96 20.01 -1.89
CA ARG A 764 38.37 19.77 -2.24
C ARG A 764 38.55 19.42 -3.73
N SER A 765 37.66 18.61 -4.30
CA SER A 765 37.84 18.03 -5.64
C SER A 765 37.52 19.01 -6.76
N MET A 766 36.66 20.00 -6.52
CA MET A 766 36.24 20.99 -7.52
C MET A 766 37.16 22.22 -7.61
N GLY A 767 38.37 22.14 -7.05
CA GLY A 767 39.40 23.19 -7.11
C GLY A 767 39.30 24.23 -5.98
N PRO A 768 40.39 24.95 -5.67
CA PRO A 768 40.49 25.76 -4.46
C PRO A 768 39.63 27.04 -4.46
N LEU A 769 39.32 27.60 -5.64
CA LEU A 769 38.55 28.85 -5.78
C LEU A 769 37.02 28.63 -5.80
N THR A 770 36.54 27.72 -6.65
CA THR A 770 35.09 27.47 -6.82
C THR A 770 34.59 26.25 -6.05
N GLY A 771 35.48 25.35 -5.62
CA GLY A 771 35.13 24.12 -4.93
C GLY A 771 34.35 24.33 -3.65
N PRO A 772 34.78 25.19 -2.70
CA PRO A 772 34.04 25.43 -1.47
C PRO A 772 32.61 25.93 -1.70
N LEU A 773 32.42 26.91 -2.59
CA LEU A 773 31.10 27.46 -2.93
C LEU A 773 30.21 26.43 -3.64
N MET A 774 30.77 25.70 -4.60
CA MET A 774 30.04 24.66 -5.32
C MET A 774 29.70 23.47 -4.39
N GLY A 775 30.61 23.12 -3.49
CA GLY A 775 30.39 22.14 -2.44
C GLY A 775 29.24 22.53 -1.52
N LEU A 776 29.15 23.80 -1.13
CA LEU A 776 28.01 24.33 -0.37
C LEU A 776 26.69 24.30 -1.16
N ALA A 777 26.71 24.67 -2.44
CA ALA A 777 25.53 24.62 -3.31
C ALA A 777 24.97 23.19 -3.44
N TYR A 778 25.85 22.20 -3.65
CA TYR A 778 25.46 20.78 -3.60
C TYR A 778 24.99 20.38 -2.18
N SER A 779 25.68 20.82 -1.13
CA SER A 779 25.31 20.49 0.26
C SER A 779 23.92 20.97 0.64
N GLN A 780 23.49 22.13 0.13
CA GLN A 780 22.14 22.65 0.35
C GLN A 780 21.07 21.63 -0.06
N TYR A 781 21.24 20.97 -1.21
CA TYR A 781 20.37 19.88 -1.63
C TYR A 781 20.62 18.60 -0.82
N GLY A 782 21.88 18.22 -0.64
CA GLY A 782 22.29 17.01 0.08
C GLY A 782 21.69 16.91 1.49
N PHE A 783 21.58 18.03 2.19
CA PHE A 783 21.06 18.10 3.57
C PHE A 783 19.64 18.66 3.67
N TRP A 784 18.92 18.81 2.56
CA TRP A 784 17.60 19.45 2.54
C TRP A 784 16.60 18.76 3.49
N SER A 785 16.61 17.44 3.55
CA SER A 785 15.70 16.68 4.41
C SER A 785 16.01 16.80 5.91
N ILE A 786 17.21 17.23 6.33
CA ILE A 786 17.50 17.48 7.76
C ILE A 786 16.62 18.60 8.31
N TRP A 787 16.12 19.51 7.46
CA TRP A 787 15.14 20.53 7.86
C TRP A 787 13.86 19.94 8.45
N SER A 788 13.55 18.65 8.26
CA SER A 788 12.45 18.00 8.97
C SER A 788 12.59 18.08 10.48
N ILE A 789 13.80 18.02 11.05
CA ILE A 789 14.02 18.09 12.50
C ILE A 789 13.54 19.43 13.09
N PRO A 790 14.05 20.60 12.63
CA PRO A 790 13.54 21.88 13.12
C PRO A 790 12.07 22.05 12.74
N ILE A 791 11.62 21.70 11.53
CA ILE A 791 10.19 21.84 11.15
C ILE A 791 9.28 21.06 12.10
N THR A 792 9.59 19.79 12.40
CA THR A 792 8.84 18.98 13.36
C THR A 792 8.89 19.59 14.75
N THR A 793 10.05 20.09 15.18
CA THR A 793 10.18 20.73 16.50
C THR A 793 9.31 21.99 16.58
N TYR A 794 9.34 22.87 15.58
CA TYR A 794 8.52 24.08 15.51
C TYR A 794 7.03 23.81 15.26
N ALA A 795 6.67 22.63 14.76
CA ALA A 795 5.27 22.23 14.57
C ALA A 795 4.61 21.64 15.82
N PHE A 796 5.38 21.23 16.85
CA PHE A 796 4.85 20.69 18.10
C PHE A 796 5.23 21.51 19.33
N LEU A 797 6.47 22.01 19.43
CA LEU A 797 6.98 22.67 20.62
C LEU A 797 6.22 23.96 20.98
N PRO A 798 5.97 24.91 20.06
CA PRO A 798 5.16 26.10 20.37
C PRO A 798 3.73 25.77 20.83
N GLN A 799 3.12 24.74 20.26
CA GLN A 799 1.74 24.32 20.53
C GLN A 799 1.64 23.66 21.90
N LEU A 800 2.57 22.76 22.23
CA LEU A 800 2.66 22.14 23.55
C LEU A 800 2.99 23.18 24.63
N ALA A 801 3.85 24.14 24.32
CA ALA A 801 4.15 25.25 25.22
C ALA A 801 2.89 26.12 25.49
N LEU A 802 2.12 26.42 24.43
CA LEU A 802 0.86 27.16 24.53
C LEU A 802 -0.21 26.42 25.35
N LEU A 803 -0.29 25.08 25.24
CA LEU A 803 -1.18 24.25 26.05
C LEU A 803 -0.80 24.25 27.54
N ASN A 804 0.50 24.31 27.85
CA ASN A 804 1.00 24.34 29.21
C ASN A 804 1.12 25.75 29.81
N GLY A 805 0.75 26.80 29.06
CA GLY A 805 0.90 28.19 29.50
C GLY A 805 2.36 28.62 29.67
N VAL A 806 3.29 28.00 28.93
CA VAL A 806 4.71 28.32 28.95
C VAL A 806 5.05 29.16 27.72
N SER A 807 5.59 30.36 27.92
CA SER A 807 6.09 31.19 26.83
C SER A 807 7.53 30.81 26.46
N ILE A 808 7.77 30.42 25.20
CA ILE A 808 9.10 30.08 24.65
C ILE A 808 9.65 31.12 23.67
N LEU A 809 8.85 32.12 23.32
CA LEU A 809 9.20 33.18 22.37
C LEU A 809 9.47 34.48 23.13
N PRO A 810 10.25 35.41 22.55
CA PRO A 810 10.48 36.72 23.15
C PRO A 810 9.17 37.43 23.49
N LYS A 811 9.05 37.91 24.72
CA LYS A 811 7.89 38.67 25.18
C LYS A 811 7.91 40.08 24.59
N VAL A 812 6.73 40.69 24.45
CA VAL A 812 6.62 42.08 24.00
C VAL A 812 7.31 43.05 24.98
N SER A 813 7.36 42.69 26.27
CA SER A 813 8.11 43.40 27.31
C SER A 813 9.64 43.30 27.20
N GLU A 814 10.16 42.47 26.29
CA GLU A 814 11.59 42.32 25.99
C GLU A 814 11.92 42.91 24.60
N PRO A 815 11.91 44.24 24.44
CA PRO A 815 11.86 44.90 23.13
C PRO A 815 13.02 44.52 22.21
N TYR A 816 14.24 44.39 22.71
CA TYR A 816 15.41 44.05 21.89
C TYR A 816 15.28 42.68 21.22
N TRP A 817 14.91 41.64 21.99
CA TRP A 817 14.74 40.28 21.48
C TRP A 817 13.49 40.14 20.61
N PHE A 818 12.42 40.82 20.98
CA PHE A 818 11.19 40.87 20.20
C PHE A 818 11.42 41.48 18.81
N PHE A 819 12.00 42.68 18.73
CA PHE A 819 12.24 43.34 17.44
C PHE A 819 13.25 42.59 16.58
N LEU A 820 14.28 42.00 17.17
CA LEU A 820 15.22 41.14 16.44
C LEU A 820 14.51 39.92 15.83
N TYR A 821 13.66 39.25 16.62
CA TYR A 821 12.89 38.10 16.14
C TYR A 821 11.95 38.48 14.99
N VAL A 822 11.20 39.58 15.13
CA VAL A 822 10.31 40.10 14.09
C VAL A 822 11.09 40.47 12.83
N PHE A 823 12.21 41.17 12.97
CA PHE A 823 13.07 41.56 11.84
C PHE A 823 13.59 40.34 11.07
N LEU A 824 14.09 39.31 11.78
CA LEU A 824 14.59 38.09 11.15
C LEU A 824 13.47 37.28 10.46
N CYS A 825 12.31 37.14 11.09
CA CYS A 825 11.18 36.44 10.50
C CYS A 825 10.66 37.15 9.24
N VAL A 826 10.37 38.46 9.36
CA VAL A 826 9.86 39.25 8.24
C VAL A 826 10.89 39.34 7.13
N GLY A 827 12.17 39.58 7.46
CA GLY A 827 13.25 39.64 6.48
C GLY A 827 13.39 38.34 5.66
N GLY A 828 13.33 37.18 6.31
CA GLY A 828 13.41 35.88 5.64
C GLY A 828 12.26 35.64 4.67
N TYR A 829 11.00 35.80 5.13
CA TYR A 829 9.83 35.59 4.27
C TYR A 829 9.72 36.64 3.15
N VAL A 830 10.11 37.89 3.41
CA VAL A 830 10.11 38.96 2.38
C VAL A 830 11.16 38.68 1.31
N GLN A 831 12.36 38.24 1.69
CA GLN A 831 13.39 37.88 0.72
C GLN A 831 12.91 36.74 -0.19
N ASP A 832 12.37 35.68 0.40
CA ASP A 832 11.88 34.52 -0.35
C ASP A 832 10.71 34.88 -1.29
N LEU A 833 9.80 35.74 -0.82
CA LEU A 833 8.73 36.29 -1.66
C LEU A 833 9.27 37.14 -2.82
N LEU A 834 10.29 37.97 -2.58
CA LEU A 834 10.93 38.77 -3.62
C LEU A 834 11.57 37.89 -4.70
N ASP A 835 12.26 36.82 -4.31
CA ASP A 835 12.85 35.86 -5.26
C ASP A 835 11.78 35.21 -6.14
N PHE A 836 10.62 34.85 -5.57
CA PHE A 836 9.47 34.33 -6.32
C PHE A 836 8.89 35.35 -7.32
N ILE A 837 8.75 36.61 -6.91
CA ILE A 837 8.20 37.68 -7.75
C ILE A 837 9.15 38.03 -8.88
N LEU A 838 10.46 38.09 -8.61
CA LEU A 838 11.49 38.38 -9.63
C LEU A 838 11.53 37.32 -10.72
N GLU A 839 11.24 36.06 -10.39
CA GLU A 839 11.10 34.96 -11.35
C GLU A 839 9.69 34.87 -11.98
N GLY A 840 8.90 35.94 -11.90
CA GLY A 840 7.58 36.06 -12.54
C GLY A 840 6.47 35.22 -11.90
N SER A 841 6.59 34.86 -10.62
CA SER A 841 5.53 34.16 -9.87
C SER A 841 4.54 35.13 -9.19
N THR A 842 3.50 34.58 -8.57
CA THR A 842 2.50 35.35 -7.81
C THR A 842 2.63 35.10 -6.31
N VAL A 843 2.11 36.03 -5.49
CA VAL A 843 2.05 35.87 -4.02
C VAL A 843 1.28 34.60 -3.62
N HIS A 844 0.22 34.25 -4.36
CA HIS A 844 -0.55 33.03 -4.12
C HIS A 844 0.30 31.77 -4.32
N ARG A 845 1.10 31.71 -5.39
CA ARG A 845 2.00 30.58 -5.65
C ARG A 845 3.11 30.48 -4.61
N TRP A 846 3.65 31.62 -4.17
CA TRP A 846 4.61 31.65 -3.06
C TRP A 846 4.00 31.08 -1.78
N TRP A 847 2.77 31.48 -1.45
CA TRP A 847 2.06 30.94 -0.27
C TRP A 847 1.80 29.44 -0.37
N SER A 848 1.41 28.93 -1.56
CA SER A 848 1.30 27.49 -1.82
C SER A 848 2.62 26.76 -1.61
N ASP A 849 3.75 27.37 -2.02
CA ASP A 849 5.08 26.79 -1.81
C ASP A 849 5.43 26.70 -0.31
N GLN A 850 5.10 27.73 0.49
CA GLN A 850 5.27 27.68 1.95
C GLN A 850 4.44 26.56 2.58
N ARG A 851 3.19 26.38 2.15
CA ARG A 851 2.32 25.29 2.62
C ARG A 851 2.91 23.93 2.32
N ILE A 852 3.29 23.68 1.06
CA ILE A 852 3.82 22.38 0.66
C ILE A 852 5.20 22.12 1.30
N TRP A 853 5.99 23.16 1.57
CA TRP A 853 7.26 23.02 2.29
C TRP A 853 7.06 22.49 3.71
N ILE A 854 6.11 23.02 4.48
CA ILE A 854 5.74 22.50 5.80
C ILE A 854 5.22 21.06 5.70
N ILE A 855 4.32 20.80 4.73
CA ILE A 855 3.75 19.48 4.50
C ILE A 855 4.86 18.47 4.20
N ARG A 856 5.78 18.76 3.26
CA ARG A 856 6.94 17.92 2.90
C ARG A 856 7.84 17.69 4.10
N GLY A 857 8.08 18.74 4.92
CA GLY A 857 8.88 18.69 6.14
C GLY A 857 8.34 17.70 7.18
N LEU A 858 7.04 17.74 7.47
CA LEU A 858 6.37 16.85 8.41
C LEU A 858 6.09 15.44 7.86
N SER A 859 6.27 15.22 6.56
CA SER A 859 5.96 13.96 5.89
C SER A 859 7.18 13.39 5.19
N SER A 860 7.38 13.67 3.90
CA SER A 860 8.44 13.14 3.04
C SER A 860 9.85 13.31 3.56
N TYR A 861 10.20 14.47 4.11
CA TYR A 861 11.55 14.72 4.63
C TYR A 861 11.78 14.00 5.95
N LEU A 862 10.80 14.05 6.87
CA LEU A 862 10.87 13.33 8.14
C LEU A 862 11.01 11.82 7.93
N PHE A 863 10.14 11.22 7.11
CA PHE A 863 10.19 9.79 6.80
C PHE A 863 11.44 9.43 5.99
N GLY A 864 11.88 10.28 5.06
CA GLY A 864 13.12 10.06 4.31
C GLY A 864 14.37 10.12 5.20
N LEU A 865 14.41 11.03 6.18
CA LEU A 865 15.50 11.12 7.16
C LEU A 865 15.52 9.91 8.09
N ILE A 866 14.36 9.50 8.63
CA ILE A 866 14.25 8.31 9.48
C ILE A 866 14.73 7.08 8.71
N GLU A 867 14.31 6.93 7.46
CA GLU A 867 14.73 5.83 6.59
C GLU A 867 16.22 5.88 6.26
N PHE A 868 16.78 7.06 5.99
CA PHE A 868 18.23 7.19 5.79
C PHE A 868 19.04 6.81 7.04
N LEU A 869 18.64 7.30 8.22
CA LEU A 869 19.33 7.03 9.48
C LEU A 869 19.25 5.54 9.83
N SER A 870 18.09 4.92 9.59
CA SER A 870 17.93 3.49 9.81
C SER A 870 18.86 2.68 8.90
N ARG A 871 18.98 3.04 7.61
CA ARG A 871 19.93 2.44 6.65
C ARG A 871 21.41 2.55 7.07
N HIS A 872 21.80 3.63 7.77
CA HIS A 872 23.19 3.86 8.22
C HIS A 872 23.54 3.17 9.54
N ILE A 873 22.59 3.05 10.45
CA ILE A 873 22.77 2.31 11.72
C ILE A 873 22.71 0.80 11.46
N VAL A 874 21.89 0.38 10.50
CA VAL A 874 21.68 -1.02 10.13
C VAL A 874 21.89 -1.13 8.61
N SER A 875 23.12 -1.44 8.20
CA SER A 875 23.63 -1.38 6.82
C SER A 875 22.70 -2.02 5.78
N SER A 876 21.90 -1.20 5.09
CA SER A 876 20.95 -1.68 4.07
C SER A 876 20.32 -0.55 3.25
N THR A 877 19.67 -0.89 2.14
CA THR A 877 19.21 0.05 1.10
C THR A 877 17.77 -0.27 0.70
N LEU A 878 16.77 0.52 1.14
CA LEU A 878 15.35 0.34 0.79
C LEU A 878 15.01 0.59 -0.69
N SER A 879 14.03 -0.19 -1.18
CA SER A 879 13.43 -0.12 -2.51
C SER A 879 12.50 1.08 -2.73
N PHE A 880 12.30 1.40 -4.01
CA PHE A 880 11.65 2.60 -4.53
C PHE A 880 10.20 2.31 -4.96
N ASN A 881 9.25 3.13 -4.51
CA ASN A 881 7.89 3.14 -5.08
C ASN A 881 7.85 3.96 -6.37
N VAL A 882 7.56 3.32 -7.50
CA VAL A 882 7.25 4.02 -8.75
C VAL A 882 5.90 4.73 -8.57
N THR A 883 5.86 6.04 -8.82
CA THR A 883 4.61 6.82 -8.78
C THR A 883 3.79 6.54 -10.04
N SER A 884 2.51 6.20 -9.86
CA SER A 884 1.58 6.06 -10.98
C SER A 884 1.06 7.44 -11.37
N LYS A 885 1.32 7.89 -12.59
CA LYS A 885 0.79 9.16 -13.12
C LYS A 885 -0.55 8.99 -13.86
N VAL A 886 -1.34 7.98 -13.48
CA VAL A 886 -2.62 7.70 -14.13
C VAL A 886 -3.68 8.65 -13.56
N VAL A 887 -4.21 9.52 -14.40
CA VAL A 887 -5.15 10.59 -14.03
C VAL A 887 -6.58 10.06 -14.08
N ASP A 888 -7.33 10.27 -13.00
CA ASP A 888 -8.79 10.19 -13.00
C ASP A 888 -9.41 11.55 -13.35
N ASP A 889 -10.49 11.58 -14.14
CA ASP A 889 -11.09 12.83 -14.62
C ASP A 889 -11.70 13.66 -13.47
N GLU A 890 -12.15 13.00 -12.41
CA GLU A 890 -12.67 13.66 -11.22
C GLU A 890 -11.53 14.25 -10.37
N GLN A 891 -10.42 13.51 -10.24
CA GLN A 891 -9.19 13.98 -9.61
C GLN A 891 -8.61 15.20 -10.33
N SER A 892 -8.59 15.20 -11.66
CA SER A 892 -8.12 16.34 -12.46
C SER A 892 -8.97 17.59 -12.21
N LYS A 893 -10.31 17.46 -12.13
CA LYS A 893 -11.20 18.60 -11.85
C LYS A 893 -10.95 19.20 -10.47
N ARG A 894 -10.75 18.37 -9.44
CA ARG A 894 -10.44 18.86 -8.07
C ARG A 894 -9.08 19.54 -8.02
N TYR A 895 -8.09 18.98 -8.70
CA TYR A 895 -6.77 19.58 -8.84
C TYR A 895 -6.85 20.96 -9.51
N ASP A 896 -7.61 21.10 -10.61
CA ASP A 896 -7.83 22.38 -11.30
C ASP A 896 -8.54 23.42 -10.42
N GLN A 897 -9.35 22.97 -9.45
CA GLN A 897 -10.03 23.83 -8.47
C GLN A 897 -9.14 24.26 -7.29
N GLY A 898 -7.90 23.79 -7.21
CA GLY A 898 -7.00 24.14 -6.10
C GLY A 898 -7.19 23.30 -4.83
N ILE A 899 -7.89 22.16 -4.92
CA ILE A 899 -8.19 21.30 -3.78
C ILE A 899 -7.07 20.26 -3.59
N PHE A 900 -6.60 20.07 -2.36
CA PHE A 900 -5.61 19.05 -2.02
C PHE A 900 -6.23 17.64 -2.06
N GLU A 901 -5.85 16.83 -3.05
CA GLU A 901 -6.14 15.41 -3.12
C GLU A 901 -5.10 14.59 -2.33
N PHE A 902 -5.52 13.94 -1.23
CA PHE A 902 -4.64 13.13 -0.40
C PHE A 902 -4.35 11.73 -0.99
N GLY A 903 -5.17 11.25 -1.93
CA GLY A 903 -5.00 9.94 -2.56
C GLY A 903 -5.12 8.78 -1.56
N VAL A 904 -4.34 7.72 -1.76
CA VAL A 904 -4.38 6.52 -0.90
C VAL A 904 -3.82 6.82 0.49
N ALA A 905 -4.44 6.23 1.53
CA ALA A 905 -3.98 6.33 2.91
C ALA A 905 -2.48 5.97 3.05
N SER A 906 -1.71 6.88 3.64
CA SER A 906 -0.26 6.77 3.81
C SER A 906 0.18 7.15 5.23
N PRO A 907 1.15 6.44 5.84
CA PRO A 907 1.71 6.82 7.15
C PRO A 907 2.36 8.20 7.14
N MET A 908 2.74 8.71 5.96
CA MET A 908 3.32 10.04 5.78
C MET A 908 2.37 11.17 6.19
N PHE A 909 1.06 10.92 6.19
CA PHE A 909 0.05 11.89 6.63
C PHE A 909 -0.10 11.96 8.15
N VAL A 910 0.43 10.99 8.90
CA VAL A 910 0.21 10.90 10.35
C VAL A 910 0.82 12.08 11.12
N PRO A 911 2.11 12.44 10.96
CA PRO A 911 2.67 13.59 11.67
C PRO A 911 2.00 14.91 11.27
N LEU A 912 1.56 14.99 10.00
CA LEU A 912 0.86 16.15 9.46
C LEU A 912 -0.50 16.37 10.15
N VAL A 913 -1.32 15.32 10.20
CA VAL A 913 -2.63 15.32 10.87
C VAL A 913 -2.47 15.60 12.37
N MET A 914 -1.50 14.95 13.03
CA MET A 914 -1.23 15.18 14.45
C MET A 914 -0.82 16.62 14.75
N ALA A 915 0.11 17.19 13.97
CA ALA A 915 0.55 18.57 14.15
C ALA A 915 -0.61 19.55 13.93
N ALA A 916 -1.42 19.34 12.89
CA ALA A 916 -2.60 20.17 12.62
C ALA A 916 -3.61 20.12 13.78
N MET A 917 -3.93 18.94 14.31
CA MET A 917 -4.90 18.81 15.41
C MET A 917 -4.39 19.40 16.73
N ILE A 918 -3.14 19.12 17.10
CA ILE A 918 -2.53 19.70 18.30
C ILE A 918 -2.48 21.23 18.18
N ASN A 919 -2.14 21.76 17.00
CA ASN A 919 -2.15 23.19 16.76
C ASN A 919 -3.55 23.81 16.89
N PHE A 920 -4.59 23.15 16.38
CA PHE A 920 -5.97 23.62 16.52
C PHE A 920 -6.40 23.68 17.99
N VAL A 921 -6.17 22.61 18.75
CA VAL A 921 -6.51 22.55 20.18
C VAL A 921 -5.71 23.58 20.97
N ALA A 922 -4.41 23.72 20.69
CA ALA A 922 -3.55 24.71 21.32
C ALA A 922 -4.00 26.14 21.03
N PHE A 923 -4.36 26.45 19.79
CA PHE A 923 -4.85 27.77 19.38
C PHE A 923 -6.16 28.14 20.10
N VAL A 924 -7.13 27.21 20.14
CA VAL A 924 -8.40 27.41 20.87
C VAL A 924 -8.15 27.61 22.35
N HIS A 925 -7.28 26.80 22.95
CA HIS A 925 -6.89 26.94 24.36
C HIS A 925 -6.23 28.30 24.64
N GLY A 926 -5.31 28.74 23.78
CA GLY A 926 -4.67 30.06 23.87
C GLY A 926 -5.69 31.20 23.76
N LEU A 927 -6.64 31.11 22.83
CA LEU A 927 -7.72 32.09 22.67
C LEU A 927 -8.59 32.20 23.95
N VAL A 928 -8.94 31.06 24.57
CA VAL A 928 -9.68 31.03 25.84
C VAL A 928 -8.88 31.68 26.96
N GLN A 929 -7.56 31.46 27.04
CA GLN A 929 -6.71 32.08 28.06
C GLN A 929 -6.65 33.61 27.89
N VAL A 930 -6.50 34.08 26.66
CA VAL A 930 -6.54 35.52 26.31
C VAL A 930 -7.89 36.14 26.68
N LEU A 931 -9.01 35.48 26.34
CA LEU A 931 -10.35 35.95 26.69
C LEU A 931 -10.61 35.98 28.20
N ARG A 932 -9.89 35.15 28.97
CA ARG A 932 -9.93 35.13 30.44
C ARG A 932 -8.95 36.10 31.11
N TRP A 933 -8.34 37.01 30.34
CA TRP A 933 -7.37 38.02 30.80
C TRP A 933 -6.17 37.44 31.58
N ARG A 934 -5.76 36.20 31.28
CA ARG A 934 -4.54 35.58 31.84
C ARG A 934 -3.38 35.69 30.85
N ASP A 935 -2.26 36.26 31.32
CA ASP A 935 -0.95 36.37 30.65
C ASP A 935 -0.97 36.79 29.16
N MET A 936 -1.42 38.03 28.91
CA MET A 936 -1.49 38.60 27.55
C MET A 936 -0.11 38.76 26.89
N GLU A 937 0.94 39.06 27.65
CA GLU A 937 2.26 39.38 27.07
C GLU A 937 3.05 38.14 26.65
N GLY A 938 2.93 37.03 27.38
CA GLY A 938 3.63 35.78 27.08
C GLY A 938 3.04 34.99 25.92
N LEU A 939 1.74 35.15 25.64
CA LEU A 939 0.98 34.28 24.73
C LEU A 939 0.79 34.85 23.32
N VAL A 940 0.91 36.17 23.12
CA VAL A 940 0.62 36.83 21.82
C VAL A 940 1.47 36.30 20.67
N MET A 941 2.79 36.17 20.86
CA MET A 941 3.68 35.68 19.80
C MET A 941 3.44 34.20 19.48
N GLN A 942 3.18 33.39 20.50
CA GLN A 942 2.86 31.97 20.31
C GLN A 942 1.50 31.80 19.61
N MET A 943 0.51 32.63 19.94
CA MET A 943 -0.77 32.66 19.24
C MET A 943 -0.64 33.10 17.79
N PHE A 944 0.22 34.09 17.49
CA PHE A 944 0.48 34.49 16.11
C PHE A 944 1.09 33.35 15.29
N ILE A 945 2.12 32.68 15.81
CA ILE A 945 2.75 31.53 15.13
C ILE A 945 1.76 30.37 15.00
N SER A 946 1.00 30.05 16.05
CA SER A 946 0.00 28.99 16.00
C SER A 946 -1.08 29.29 14.97
N GLY A 947 -1.54 30.54 14.88
CA GLY A 947 -2.47 30.99 13.83
C GLY A 947 -1.87 30.91 12.44
N PHE A 948 -0.61 31.31 12.27
CA PHE A 948 0.12 31.18 11.00
C PHE A 948 0.25 29.73 10.55
N VAL A 949 0.63 28.81 11.45
CA VAL A 949 0.69 27.37 11.18
C VAL A 949 -0.70 26.83 10.85
N MET A 950 -1.76 27.28 11.55
CA MET A 950 -3.14 26.88 11.27
C MET A 950 -3.58 27.27 9.85
N LEU A 951 -3.24 28.49 9.40
CA LEU A 951 -3.55 28.97 8.05
C LEU A 951 -2.79 28.22 6.95
N ASN A 952 -1.59 27.74 7.25
CA ASN A 952 -0.81 26.91 6.33
C ASN A 952 -1.31 25.45 6.31
N CYS A 953 -1.81 24.95 7.44
CA CYS A 953 -2.41 23.62 7.59
C CYS A 953 -3.88 23.55 7.14
N TRP A 954 -4.47 24.64 6.66
CA TRP A 954 -5.88 24.71 6.27
C TRP A 954 -6.36 23.60 5.33
N PRO A 955 -5.63 23.22 4.27
CA PRO A 955 -6.05 22.14 3.38
C PRO A 955 -6.19 20.78 4.08
N ILE A 956 -5.48 20.57 5.20
CA ILE A 956 -5.58 19.36 6.00
C ILE A 956 -6.88 19.36 6.78
N TYR A 957 -7.28 20.51 7.37
CA TYR A 957 -8.56 20.63 8.07
C TYR A 957 -9.74 20.47 7.10
N GLU A 958 -9.65 21.02 5.88
CA GLU A 958 -10.66 20.80 4.84
C GLU A 958 -10.80 19.32 4.48
N ALA A 959 -9.69 18.60 4.34
CA ALA A 959 -9.71 17.16 4.11
C ALA A 959 -10.24 16.35 5.30
N MET A 960 -10.16 16.88 6.53
CA MET A 960 -10.81 16.28 7.70
C MET A 960 -12.33 16.54 7.75
N ASN A 961 -12.80 17.67 7.22
CA ASN A 961 -14.18 18.13 7.42
C ASN A 961 -15.13 17.81 6.25
N LEU A 962 -14.59 17.51 5.07
CA LEU A 962 -15.39 17.26 3.87
C LEU A 962 -15.79 15.78 3.76
N SER A 963 -17.11 15.55 3.61
CA SER A 963 -17.75 14.29 3.23
C SER A 963 -17.34 13.85 1.81
N TYR A 964 -16.06 13.57 1.57
CA TYR A 964 -15.58 12.99 0.32
C TYR A 964 -15.68 11.46 0.37
N HIS A 965 -15.82 10.85 -0.81
CA HIS A 965 -16.14 9.43 -1.01
C HIS A 965 -15.18 8.41 -0.36
N GLU A 966 -14.07 8.82 0.24
CA GLU A 966 -13.31 8.07 1.25
C GLU A 966 -12.70 9.07 2.26
N PRO A 967 -13.25 9.26 3.48
CA PRO A 967 -12.57 10.05 4.49
C PRO A 967 -11.21 9.40 4.82
N LEU A 968 -10.20 10.21 5.15
CA LEU A 968 -8.97 9.70 5.78
C LEU A 968 -9.42 8.76 6.93
N PRO A 969 -9.11 7.44 6.90
CA PRO A 969 -9.70 6.46 7.82
C PRO A 969 -9.30 6.68 9.30
N LEU A 970 -8.51 7.71 9.59
CA LEU A 970 -8.10 8.15 10.92
C LEU A 970 -8.95 9.29 11.51
N VAL A 971 -9.74 10.02 10.71
CA VAL A 971 -10.31 11.32 11.12
C VAL A 971 -11.39 11.16 12.18
N ASP A 972 -12.37 10.29 11.98
CA ASP A 972 -13.43 10.07 12.98
C ASP A 972 -12.87 9.47 14.28
N SER A 973 -11.83 8.64 14.15
CA SER A 973 -11.13 8.04 15.30
C SER A 973 -10.30 9.06 16.07
N LEU A 974 -9.63 10.00 15.39
CA LEU A 974 -8.85 11.05 16.05
C LEU A 974 -9.73 12.18 16.59
N ILE A 975 -10.83 12.53 15.93
CA ILE A 975 -11.83 13.46 16.46
C ILE A 975 -12.45 12.87 17.73
N ALA A 976 -12.78 11.58 17.75
CA ALA A 976 -13.24 10.88 18.96
C ALA A 976 -12.18 10.88 20.07
N VAL A 977 -10.90 10.66 19.74
CA VAL A 977 -9.78 10.71 20.71
C VAL A 977 -9.55 12.13 21.22
N VAL A 978 -9.60 13.16 20.38
CA VAL A 978 -9.44 14.56 20.80
C VAL A 978 -10.65 15.02 21.60
N ALA A 979 -11.87 14.63 21.24
CA ALA A 979 -13.07 14.88 22.03
C ALA A 979 -13.00 14.17 23.40
N LEU A 980 -12.46 12.95 23.44
CA LEU A 980 -12.22 12.20 24.68
C LEU A 980 -11.15 12.90 25.54
N VAL A 981 -10.02 13.32 24.97
CA VAL A 981 -8.95 14.06 25.65
C VAL A 981 -9.48 15.41 26.18
N MET A 982 -10.26 16.14 25.39
CA MET A 982 -10.88 17.41 25.81
C MET A 982 -11.91 17.23 26.93
N ARG A 983 -12.67 16.13 26.92
CA ARG A 983 -13.57 15.76 28.03
C ARG A 983 -12.79 15.35 29.28
N CYS A 984 -11.70 14.60 29.14
CA CYS A 984 -10.84 14.20 30.26
C CYS A 984 -10.02 15.36 30.86
N SER A 985 -9.78 16.43 30.11
CA SER A 985 -9.00 17.61 30.54
C SER A 985 -9.83 18.71 31.22
N GLY A 986 -11.13 18.50 31.44
CA GLY A 986 -12.03 19.53 32.00
C GLY A 986 -12.46 20.63 31.02
N LEU A 987 -12.22 20.44 29.71
CA LEU A 987 -12.58 21.38 28.63
C LEU A 987 -13.91 21.01 27.92
N GLY A 988 -14.73 20.16 28.54
CA GLY A 988 -15.94 19.58 27.95
C GLY A 988 -17.02 20.56 27.48
N TYR A 989 -17.00 21.82 27.93
CA TYR A 989 -17.98 22.84 27.53
C TYR A 989 -17.81 23.33 26.08
N LEU A 990 -16.63 23.13 25.46
CA LEU A 990 -16.39 23.49 24.06
C LEU A 990 -16.97 22.46 23.08
N VAL A 991 -17.21 21.22 23.52
CA VAL A 991 -17.78 20.16 22.68
C VAL A 991 -19.24 20.44 22.34
N GLY A 992 -19.97 21.13 23.21
CA GLY A 992 -21.39 21.50 22.97
C GLY A 992 -21.60 22.55 21.86
N VAL A 993 -20.53 23.20 21.37
CA VAL A 993 -20.62 24.19 20.28
C VAL A 993 -20.36 23.54 18.91
N ALA A 994 -19.68 22.40 18.87
CA ALA A 994 -19.41 21.67 17.62
C ALA A 994 -20.56 20.72 17.22
N GLU A 995 -21.46 20.36 18.13
CA GLU A 995 -22.67 19.55 17.84
C GLU A 995 -23.83 20.38 17.23
N LEU A 996 -23.62 21.67 16.96
CA LEU A 996 -24.66 22.58 16.46
C LEU A 996 -24.42 23.12 15.03
N HIS A 997 -23.47 22.56 14.27
CA HIS A 997 -23.32 22.85 12.84
C HIS A 997 -23.05 21.63 11.98
#